data_AF-A0A925GPG8-F1
#
_entry.id   AF-A0A925GPG8-F1
#
_cell.length_a   1.000
_cell.length_b   1.000
_cell.length_c   1.000
_cell.angle_alpha   90.00
_cell.angle_beta   90.00
_cell.angle_gamma   90.00
#
_symmetry.space_group_name_H-M   'P 1'
#
loop_
_entity.id
_entity.type
_entity.pdbx_description
1 polymer ?
#
loop_
_entity_poly.entity_id
_entity_poly.type
_entity_poly.pdbx_seq_one_letter_code
_entity_poly.pdbx_strand_id
1 'polypeptide(L)'
;MNIFTHKTALWLLVGACVLTLGSAANAQTTYYAYTSGAWNAAGTWTTNSSGTVSENPAVPGNGDAVVILSGRTVTLASDVSAGHPITIEDGGTLDLRDRAFTGATGQYTLTGQGTLQCEGANGLPVSDSEVTNPFFGANGGTVEYRFATNNPLPRRTYHHLTINLGNPGAVASFAGTCGASENRSLMISGNLTVKRGIFRIGDNGTPLCDNRVVVTIQKNVTVAAAGAIRVGTANTNTSHLTYQEFAGVKVDNTACIGFGPPHDNCTTRHSSGLFSQYPKVAENLGGPFSISNESNRTSAGTFPTAAGSYHRIFHRVYVGGDFTNDGIVKLHNLNAIVFDELSGSNGGTTDTTGAASVFFQGAADNTLTCRGTTDFYNLVVDKGNDATHRLTVAASAYANFRLWGPNTLGGDGPANNPNPIMRKALWIKNGTLRLTGQVVIPSLSEGSVDAYPYKVNMEVPAPTTGFNSDFAIPASGGLLIDGENVIVLGTADYADEVRQAYGVTASFSKPGVPWIGNASALSVYGTYQINSGYCSARGSGGFVFWNIRGGAGNFLMNGGYVDATQLHSSLEGGSRAAFDMSGGILRLRGRFSTFGTAAAPTPAINSIASLKSTGNVPGVSFSTQREHRIGYADGLGTFNIDQDATVFNMSGGVINVFDVVTAKPAKVIEINSSPSNVQVTGGTVNVFVTAATNVGASPNNEDRDYYFASSAPLPNLHIERLSGDKSVILTGILPCCGKETGITTRPTQPLTVLSHLHLKSGVLRANGHDVVVGGDFTVANGATYFTGTRTATGVQTTVFNGDAEQTLTVAGSVKVDDGGEEGFNNLTMNKATGTLKAASNLTVRRTLTLTRGTLPSANGIFDDNG
;
A
#
# COMPACT_ATOMS: atom_id res chain seq x y z
N MET A 1 -30.97 16.63 -47.95
CA MET A 1 -30.46 17.60 -48.94
C MET A 1 -31.57 18.61 -49.21
N ASN A 2 -31.49 19.78 -48.56
CA ASN A 2 -31.86 21.13 -49.05
C ASN A 2 -33.27 21.40 -49.65
N ILE A 3 -33.98 22.52 -49.43
CA ILE A 3 -33.67 23.89 -48.93
C ILE A 3 -35.02 24.67 -48.78
N PHE A 4 -35.20 25.39 -47.66
CA PHE A 4 -35.66 26.79 -47.46
C PHE A 4 -36.92 27.44 -48.12
N THR A 5 -37.80 27.98 -47.23
CA THR A 5 -38.42 29.35 -47.15
C THR A 5 -39.34 29.89 -48.27
N HIS A 6 -40.31 30.83 -48.11
CA HIS A 6 -40.43 32.09 -47.34
C HIS A 6 -41.88 32.64 -47.39
N LYS A 7 -42.15 33.71 -46.61
CA LYS A 7 -43.15 34.81 -46.74
C LYS A 7 -44.21 34.83 -45.61
N THR A 8 -44.58 35.92 -44.95
CA THR A 8 -44.31 37.38 -45.03
C THR A 8 -44.93 38.03 -43.78
N ALA A 9 -44.32 39.09 -43.25
CA ALA A 9 -44.93 40.01 -42.27
C ALA A 9 -45.59 41.21 -43.00
N LEU A 10 -46.64 41.84 -42.42
CA LEU A 10 -46.71 43.29 -42.08
C LEU A 10 -48.16 43.79 -41.75
N TRP A 11 -48.41 43.96 -40.45
CA TRP A 11 -49.22 44.93 -39.64
C TRP A 11 -50.13 46.04 -40.22
N LEU A 12 -51.33 46.25 -39.60
CA LEU A 12 -51.89 47.46 -38.90
C LEU A 12 -53.42 47.26 -38.56
N LEU A 13 -53.89 47.06 -37.31
CA LEU A 13 -54.42 48.00 -36.24
C LEU A 13 -55.65 48.88 -36.67
N VAL A 14 -56.81 49.06 -36.00
CA VAL A 14 -57.24 49.26 -34.58
C VAL A 14 -58.78 49.06 -34.42
N GLY A 15 -59.33 48.36 -33.41
CA GLY A 15 -60.07 48.90 -32.23
C GLY A 15 -61.55 48.41 -32.16
N ALA A 16 -62.19 48.04 -31.05
CA ALA A 16 -61.98 48.35 -29.64
C ALA A 16 -62.66 47.34 -28.66
N CYS A 17 -62.18 47.37 -27.41
CA CYS A 17 -62.85 47.05 -26.13
C CYS A 17 -62.85 45.60 -25.62
N VAL A 18 -61.80 45.23 -24.86
CA VAL A 18 -61.91 44.33 -23.69
C VAL A 18 -61.03 44.88 -22.56
N LEU A 19 -61.62 44.86 -21.37
CA LEU A 19 -61.13 45.30 -20.07
C LEU A 19 -59.66 44.98 -19.76
N THR A 20 -59.05 45.95 -19.09
CA THR A 20 -57.79 45.88 -18.34
C THR A 20 -57.77 44.74 -17.31
N LEU A 21 -56.82 43.82 -17.48
CA LEU A 21 -56.00 43.29 -16.39
C LEU A 21 -54.55 43.50 -16.81
N GLY A 22 -54.02 44.68 -16.50
CA GLY A 22 -52.57 44.83 -16.50
C GLY A 22 -52.04 43.93 -15.39
N SER A 23 -51.36 42.85 -15.73
CA SER A 23 -50.38 42.29 -14.80
C SER A 23 -49.32 43.37 -14.66
N ALA A 24 -49.32 44.04 -13.51
CA ALA A 24 -48.14 44.77 -13.07
C ALA A 24 -47.01 43.73 -12.98
N ALA A 25 -46.16 43.68 -14.01
CA ALA A 25 -44.83 43.13 -13.84
C ALA A 25 -44.16 44.04 -12.81
N ASN A 26 -44.11 43.61 -11.56
CA ASN A 26 -43.32 44.31 -10.55
C ASN A 26 -41.90 44.41 -11.11
N ALA A 27 -41.43 45.64 -11.32
CA ALA A 27 -40.06 45.87 -11.75
C ALA A 27 -39.14 45.33 -10.66
N GLN A 28 -38.33 44.33 -11.00
CA GLN A 28 -37.35 43.75 -10.07
C GLN A 28 -36.38 44.84 -9.62
N THR A 29 -36.38 45.14 -8.32
CA THR A 29 -35.40 46.07 -7.72
C THR A 29 -34.25 45.26 -7.13
N THR A 30 -33.02 45.75 -7.26
CA THR A 30 -31.85 45.12 -6.64
C THR A 30 -31.49 45.84 -5.35
N TYR A 31 -31.49 45.10 -4.25
CA TYR A 31 -31.06 45.57 -2.94
C TYR A 31 -29.71 44.99 -2.57
N TYR A 32 -28.82 45.85 -2.09
CA TYR A 32 -27.49 45.54 -1.61
C TYR A 32 -27.46 45.68 -0.09
N ALA A 33 -26.78 44.78 0.61
CA ALA A 33 -26.61 44.88 2.05
C ALA A 33 -25.76 46.12 2.39
N TYR A 34 -26.36 47.17 2.97
CA TYR A 34 -25.74 48.45 3.39
C TYR A 34 -25.02 48.37 4.74
N THR A 35 -25.54 47.54 5.65
CA THR A 35 -24.92 47.24 6.95
C THR A 35 -25.14 45.77 7.28
N SER A 36 -24.35 45.23 8.22
CA SER A 36 -24.66 43.92 8.80
C SER A 36 -25.88 44.07 9.71
N GLY A 37 -26.86 43.17 9.58
CA GLY A 37 -28.15 43.34 10.25
C GLY A 37 -29.17 42.26 9.92
N ALA A 38 -30.38 42.42 10.46
CA ALA A 38 -31.47 41.49 10.19
C ALA A 38 -32.06 41.70 8.78
N TRP A 39 -32.42 40.62 8.09
CA TRP A 39 -33.06 40.67 6.76
C TRP A 39 -34.31 41.55 6.76
N ASN A 40 -35.15 41.46 7.79
CA ASN A 40 -36.41 42.20 7.88
C ASN A 40 -36.26 43.65 8.38
N ALA A 41 -35.04 44.15 8.52
CA ALA A 41 -34.79 45.55 8.86
C ALA A 41 -34.50 46.36 7.60
N ALA A 42 -35.32 47.37 7.30
CA ALA A 42 -35.13 48.23 6.12
C ALA A 42 -33.74 48.89 6.09
N GLY A 43 -33.16 49.23 7.25
CA GLY A 43 -31.81 49.80 7.37
C GLY A 43 -30.66 48.85 7.02
N THR A 44 -30.94 47.55 6.82
CA THR A 44 -29.95 46.58 6.32
C THR A 44 -29.69 46.78 4.83
N TRP A 45 -30.65 47.36 4.08
CA TRP A 45 -30.66 47.34 2.62
C TRP A 45 -30.57 48.73 2.00
N THR A 46 -29.99 48.78 0.81
CA THR A 46 -29.97 49.96 -0.04
C THR A 46 -30.07 49.57 -1.52
N THR A 47 -30.56 50.46 -2.38
CA THR A 47 -30.46 50.28 -3.83
C THR A 47 -29.10 50.72 -4.39
N ASN A 48 -28.21 51.27 -3.55
CA ASN A 48 -26.87 51.67 -3.96
C ASN A 48 -25.94 50.47 -4.12
N SER A 49 -25.43 50.23 -5.33
CA SER A 49 -24.63 49.05 -5.65
C SER A 49 -23.30 48.94 -4.90
N SER A 50 -22.76 50.05 -4.38
CA SER A 50 -21.53 50.01 -3.56
C SER A 50 -21.80 49.63 -2.10
N GLY A 51 -23.06 49.72 -1.64
CA GLY A 51 -23.43 49.53 -0.23
C GLY A 51 -22.75 50.49 0.74
N THR A 52 -22.31 51.67 0.27
CA THR A 52 -21.65 52.71 1.09
C THR A 52 -22.56 53.87 1.49
N VAL A 53 -23.69 54.03 0.80
CA VAL A 53 -24.68 55.09 1.06
C VAL A 53 -26.04 54.43 1.28
N SER A 54 -26.79 54.90 2.28
CA SER A 54 -28.18 54.50 2.49
C SER A 54 -29.09 55.20 1.49
N GLU A 55 -29.30 54.55 0.35
CA GLU A 55 -30.21 54.97 -0.71
C GLU A 55 -31.45 54.07 -0.75
N ASN A 56 -32.64 54.67 -0.67
CA ASN A 56 -33.95 54.00 -0.71
C ASN A 56 -34.05 52.75 0.19
N PRO A 57 -33.83 52.85 1.52
CA PRO A 57 -33.84 51.69 2.40
C PRO A 57 -35.24 51.08 2.50
N ALA A 58 -35.36 49.80 2.17
CA ALA A 58 -36.59 49.02 2.27
C ALA A 58 -36.25 47.53 2.41
N VAL A 59 -37.18 46.75 2.96
CA VAL A 59 -37.02 45.28 3.00
C VAL A 59 -37.32 44.73 1.61
N PRO A 60 -36.45 43.90 1.01
CA PRO A 60 -36.67 43.31 -0.31
C PRO A 60 -38.02 42.58 -0.38
N GLY A 61 -38.81 42.89 -1.41
CA GLY A 61 -40.10 42.27 -1.68
C GLY A 61 -40.00 41.07 -2.63
N ASN A 62 -41.11 40.36 -2.81
CA ASN A 62 -41.15 39.17 -3.67
C ASN A 62 -40.72 39.48 -5.12
N GLY A 63 -39.67 38.81 -5.58
CA GLY A 63 -39.05 38.99 -6.90
C GLY A 63 -37.83 39.91 -6.91
N ASP A 64 -37.61 40.71 -5.87
CA ASP A 64 -36.46 41.62 -5.78
C ASP A 64 -35.14 40.84 -5.65
N ALA A 65 -34.12 41.31 -6.35
CA ALA A 65 -32.77 40.74 -6.30
C ALA A 65 -32.03 41.23 -5.05
N VAL A 66 -31.28 40.34 -4.43
CA VAL A 66 -30.57 40.62 -3.18
C VAL A 66 -29.10 40.31 -3.33
N VAL A 67 -28.23 41.27 -3.00
CA VAL A 67 -26.77 41.13 -3.03
C VAL A 67 -26.20 41.39 -1.65
N ILE A 68 -25.58 40.38 -1.05
CA ILE A 68 -24.87 40.49 0.22
C ILE A 68 -23.41 40.76 -0.10
N LEU A 69 -23.01 42.02 0.08
CA LEU A 69 -21.68 42.51 -0.24
C LEU A 69 -20.60 41.93 0.68
N SER A 70 -19.35 41.96 0.22
CA SER A 70 -18.18 41.55 1.00
C SER A 70 -18.11 42.25 2.38
N GLY A 71 -17.79 41.49 3.43
CA GLY A 71 -17.68 41.99 4.80
C GLY A 71 -19.02 42.25 5.50
N ARG A 72 -20.17 41.95 4.85
CA ARG A 72 -21.50 42.10 5.43
C ARG A 72 -22.05 40.76 5.91
N THR A 73 -22.79 40.78 7.02
CA THR A 73 -23.53 39.63 7.53
C THR A 73 -25.00 39.98 7.64
N VAL A 74 -25.83 39.31 6.86
CA VAL A 74 -27.29 39.44 6.92
C VAL A 74 -27.85 38.23 7.64
N THR A 75 -28.71 38.44 8.64
CA THR A 75 -29.27 37.35 9.43
C THR A 75 -30.80 37.26 9.36
N LEU A 76 -31.35 36.06 9.31
CA LEU A 76 -32.79 35.85 9.45
C LEU A 76 -33.22 35.96 10.93
N ALA A 77 -34.18 36.84 11.20
CA ALA A 77 -34.84 36.94 12.51
C ALA A 77 -36.18 36.17 12.54
N SER A 78 -36.80 35.99 11.37
CA SER A 78 -38.01 35.20 11.13
C SER A 78 -37.92 34.54 9.76
N ASP A 79 -38.82 33.60 9.48
CA ASP A 79 -38.93 32.98 8.15
C ASP A 79 -39.27 34.03 7.08
N VAL A 80 -38.81 33.78 5.85
CA VAL A 80 -39.02 34.67 4.69
C VAL A 80 -39.74 33.89 3.59
N SER A 81 -40.98 34.28 3.27
CA SER A 81 -41.81 33.60 2.25
C SER A 81 -41.71 34.21 0.85
N ALA A 82 -41.14 35.41 0.73
CA ALA A 82 -40.93 36.09 -0.54
C ALA A 82 -39.76 35.43 -1.30
N GLY A 83 -39.94 35.17 -2.60
CA GLY A 83 -38.94 34.61 -3.50
C GLY A 83 -37.90 35.64 -3.95
N HIS A 84 -36.62 35.26 -3.99
CA HIS A 84 -35.52 36.16 -4.35
C HIS A 84 -34.40 35.46 -5.12
N PRO A 85 -33.83 36.08 -6.17
CA PRO A 85 -32.47 35.79 -6.58
C PRO A 85 -31.48 36.41 -5.59
N ILE A 86 -30.64 35.58 -4.98
CA ILE A 86 -29.71 35.96 -3.92
C ILE A 86 -28.27 35.74 -4.42
N THR A 87 -27.45 36.77 -4.29
CA THR A 87 -26.00 36.72 -4.52
C THR A 87 -25.28 36.98 -3.20
N ILE A 88 -24.43 36.05 -2.76
CA ILE A 88 -23.54 36.25 -1.62
C ILE A 88 -22.12 36.45 -2.16
N GLU A 89 -21.63 37.68 -2.13
CA GLU A 89 -20.27 37.99 -2.59
C GLU A 89 -19.21 37.34 -1.70
N ASP A 90 -18.01 37.19 -2.23
CA ASP A 90 -16.88 36.68 -1.45
C ASP A 90 -16.66 37.55 -0.19
N GLY A 91 -16.47 36.91 0.96
CA GLY A 91 -16.43 37.57 2.27
C GLY A 91 -17.79 38.05 2.83
N GLY A 92 -18.89 37.93 2.09
CA GLY A 92 -20.26 38.15 2.57
C GLY A 92 -20.82 36.92 3.27
N THR A 93 -21.80 37.11 4.17
CA THR A 93 -22.47 36.00 4.89
C THR A 93 -23.99 36.19 4.94
N LEU A 94 -24.73 35.14 4.57
CA LEU A 94 -26.14 34.97 4.88
C LEU A 94 -26.28 33.95 6.01
N ASP A 95 -26.72 34.39 7.17
CA ASP A 95 -26.95 33.55 8.33
C ASP A 95 -28.46 33.28 8.51
N LEU A 96 -28.86 32.02 8.31
CA LEU A 96 -30.25 31.61 8.46
C LEU A 96 -30.65 31.40 9.92
N ARG A 97 -29.69 31.25 10.84
CA ARG A 97 -29.94 30.71 12.18
C ARG A 97 -30.80 29.44 12.09
N ASP A 98 -31.89 29.39 12.86
CA ASP A 98 -32.89 28.33 12.89
C ASP A 98 -34.12 28.63 11.99
N ARG A 99 -34.07 29.69 11.17
CA ARG A 99 -35.16 30.14 10.28
C ARG A 99 -35.02 29.59 8.87
N ALA A 100 -36.09 29.72 8.08
CA ALA A 100 -36.18 29.20 6.73
C ALA A 100 -36.66 30.25 5.72
N PHE A 101 -36.27 30.05 4.46
CA PHE A 101 -37.02 30.59 3.34
C PHE A 101 -38.16 29.62 3.03
N THR A 102 -39.40 30.11 3.02
CA THR A 102 -40.62 29.26 2.96
C THR A 102 -41.44 29.45 1.69
N GLY A 103 -40.97 30.30 0.76
CA GLY A 103 -41.58 30.43 -0.56
C GLY A 103 -41.50 29.13 -1.38
N ALA A 104 -42.28 29.06 -2.46
CA ALA A 104 -42.34 27.87 -3.29
C ALA A 104 -40.98 27.56 -3.96
N THR A 105 -40.67 26.26 -4.11
CA THR A 105 -39.47 25.79 -4.80
C THR A 105 -39.38 26.39 -6.20
N GLY A 106 -38.23 26.97 -6.56
CA GLY A 106 -38.01 27.66 -7.83
C GLY A 106 -38.24 29.17 -7.81
N GLN A 107 -38.72 29.73 -6.69
CA GLN A 107 -38.80 31.17 -6.47
C GLN A 107 -37.48 31.77 -5.94
N TYR A 108 -36.49 30.93 -5.64
CA TYR A 108 -35.18 31.34 -5.14
C TYR A 108 -34.07 30.84 -6.05
N THR A 109 -33.06 31.67 -6.26
CA THR A 109 -31.77 31.25 -6.82
C THR A 109 -30.64 31.73 -5.92
N LEU A 110 -29.57 30.94 -5.80
CA LEU A 110 -28.40 31.30 -5.01
C LEU A 110 -27.14 31.28 -5.88
N THR A 111 -26.38 32.37 -5.84
CA THR A 111 -25.09 32.53 -6.53
C THR A 111 -24.05 33.23 -5.65
N GLY A 112 -22.80 33.25 -6.12
CA GLY A 112 -21.68 33.91 -5.44
C GLY A 112 -20.75 32.95 -4.71
N GLN A 113 -19.76 33.53 -4.02
CA GLN A 113 -18.64 32.81 -3.38
C GLN A 113 -18.64 32.93 -1.85
N GLY A 114 -19.56 33.72 -1.28
CA GLY A 114 -19.62 33.95 0.16
C GLY A 114 -20.13 32.76 0.97
N THR A 115 -20.55 33.01 2.21
CA THR A 115 -20.96 31.95 3.14
C THR A 115 -22.47 31.94 3.39
N LEU A 116 -23.09 30.77 3.28
CA LEU A 116 -24.43 30.48 3.79
C LEU A 116 -24.29 29.70 5.11
N GLN A 117 -24.74 30.28 6.22
CA GLN A 117 -24.72 29.67 7.56
C GLN A 117 -26.11 29.14 7.94
N CYS A 118 -26.17 27.93 8.50
CA CYS A 118 -27.42 27.31 8.97
C CYS A 118 -27.23 26.67 10.35
N GLU A 119 -28.10 27.00 11.32
CA GLU A 119 -28.15 26.33 12.65
C GLU A 119 -29.19 25.20 12.71
N GLY A 120 -30.19 25.21 11.82
CA GLY A 120 -31.15 24.11 11.65
C GLY A 120 -30.91 23.31 10.36
N ALA A 121 -31.61 22.17 10.22
CA ALA A 121 -31.72 21.47 8.94
C ALA A 121 -32.51 22.29 7.88
N ASN A 122 -33.14 23.38 8.33
CA ASN A 122 -33.80 24.37 7.51
C ASN A 122 -32.76 25.06 6.62
N GLY A 123 -33.03 25.12 5.32
CA GLY A 123 -32.19 25.82 4.36
C GLY A 123 -33.04 26.52 3.31
N LEU A 124 -32.40 27.10 2.31
CA LEU A 124 -33.11 27.63 1.13
C LEU A 124 -33.90 26.49 0.44
N PRO A 125 -35.16 26.68 0.02
CA PRO A 125 -35.92 25.69 -0.73
C PRO A 125 -35.52 25.75 -2.21
N VAL A 126 -34.24 25.54 -2.47
CA VAL A 126 -33.63 25.59 -3.80
C VAL A 126 -33.22 24.19 -4.24
N SER A 127 -33.27 23.93 -5.54
CA SER A 127 -32.82 22.67 -6.11
C SER A 127 -31.31 22.49 -5.96
N ASP A 128 -30.86 21.24 -5.88
CA ASP A 128 -29.44 20.85 -5.88
C ASP A 128 -28.77 21.02 -7.27
N SER A 129 -29.51 21.50 -8.28
CA SER A 129 -29.00 21.67 -9.65
C SER A 129 -28.13 22.93 -9.75
N GLU A 130 -26.87 22.73 -10.15
CA GLU A 130 -25.89 23.80 -10.36
C GLU A 130 -26.29 24.78 -11.48
N VAL A 131 -27.16 24.37 -12.40
CA VAL A 131 -27.67 25.23 -13.48
C VAL A 131 -28.58 26.33 -12.92
N THR A 132 -29.42 25.97 -11.96
CA THR A 132 -30.38 26.89 -11.32
C THR A 132 -29.82 27.51 -10.03
N ASN A 133 -28.88 26.85 -9.37
CA ASN A 133 -28.22 27.31 -8.14
C ASN A 133 -26.70 27.14 -8.22
N PRO A 134 -26.01 28.02 -8.98
CA PRO A 134 -24.56 27.98 -9.14
C PRO A 134 -23.75 28.02 -7.84
N PHE A 135 -24.30 28.53 -6.74
CA PHE A 135 -23.63 28.57 -5.44
C PHE A 135 -23.22 27.20 -4.90
N PHE A 136 -23.89 26.11 -5.31
CA PHE A 136 -23.51 24.76 -4.92
C PHE A 136 -22.57 24.08 -5.93
N GLY A 137 -22.30 24.71 -7.07
CA GLY A 137 -21.49 24.15 -8.15
C GLY A 137 -20.01 24.51 -8.07
N ALA A 138 -19.23 24.13 -9.08
CA ALA A 138 -17.76 24.21 -9.06
C ALA A 138 -17.14 25.62 -8.86
N ASN A 139 -17.95 26.68 -8.98
CA ASN A 139 -17.56 28.07 -8.71
C ASN A 139 -18.54 28.69 -7.71
N GLY A 140 -18.92 27.92 -6.69
CA GLY A 140 -19.91 28.33 -5.69
C GLY A 140 -19.29 28.72 -4.35
N GLY A 141 -20.12 29.10 -3.38
CA GLY A 141 -19.64 29.54 -2.07
C GLY A 141 -19.53 28.42 -1.02
N THR A 142 -19.48 28.84 0.23
CA THR A 142 -19.38 27.94 1.39
C THR A 142 -20.72 27.77 2.07
N VAL A 143 -21.13 26.51 2.30
CA VAL A 143 -22.20 26.20 3.25
C VAL A 143 -21.57 25.82 4.58
N GLU A 144 -21.93 26.50 5.66
CA GLU A 144 -21.49 26.19 7.03
C GLU A 144 -22.68 25.74 7.90
N TYR A 145 -22.62 24.52 8.41
CA TYR A 145 -23.60 24.00 9.37
C TYR A 145 -23.14 24.19 10.82
N ARG A 146 -24.05 24.70 11.64
CA ARG A 146 -23.87 25.03 13.07
C ARG A 146 -24.91 24.37 13.95
N PHE A 147 -25.29 23.13 13.64
CA PHE A 147 -26.35 22.44 14.38
C PHE A 147 -26.10 22.42 15.89
N ALA A 148 -27.12 22.77 16.66
CA ALA A 148 -27.11 22.65 18.12
C ALA A 148 -27.25 21.19 18.59
N THR A 149 -27.93 20.36 17.79
CA THR A 149 -28.20 18.93 18.05
C THR A 149 -27.85 18.08 16.82
N ASN A 150 -27.92 16.76 16.96
CA ASN A 150 -27.63 15.84 15.86
C ASN A 150 -28.64 16.00 14.73
N ASN A 151 -28.18 16.29 13.51
CA ASN A 151 -29.04 16.49 12.35
C ASN A 151 -28.44 15.87 11.08
N PRO A 152 -29.28 15.38 10.14
CA PRO A 152 -28.81 14.99 8.83
C PRO A 152 -28.42 16.22 7.99
N LEU A 153 -27.48 16.04 7.07
CA LEU A 153 -27.23 17.05 6.04
C LEU A 153 -28.45 17.14 5.11
N PRO A 154 -29.01 18.34 4.88
CA PRO A 154 -30.23 18.50 4.10
C PRO A 154 -29.99 18.46 2.58
N ARG A 155 -28.74 18.41 2.11
CA ARG A 155 -28.36 18.47 0.69
C ARG A 155 -27.32 17.44 0.31
N ARG A 156 -27.16 17.25 -1.00
CA ARG A 156 -26.24 16.27 -1.60
C ARG A 156 -25.09 16.91 -2.39
N THR A 157 -25.21 18.18 -2.75
CA THR A 157 -24.21 18.92 -3.52
C THR A 157 -23.75 20.17 -2.78
N TYR A 158 -22.44 20.38 -2.77
CA TYR A 158 -21.79 21.54 -2.18
C TYR A 158 -20.59 21.94 -3.04
N HIS A 159 -20.27 23.24 -3.08
CA HIS A 159 -18.93 23.65 -3.48
C HIS A 159 -17.97 23.49 -2.29
N HIS A 160 -18.08 24.36 -1.30
CA HIS A 160 -17.37 24.21 -0.03
C HIS A 160 -18.36 23.83 1.08
N LEU A 161 -17.97 22.87 1.92
CA LEU A 161 -18.75 22.44 3.07
C LEU A 161 -17.94 22.64 4.36
N THR A 162 -18.49 23.39 5.30
CA THR A 162 -17.95 23.55 6.65
C THR A 162 -18.90 22.96 7.69
N ILE A 163 -18.37 22.09 8.55
CA ILE A 163 -19.05 21.55 9.73
C ILE A 163 -18.48 22.23 10.98
N ASN A 164 -19.30 23.03 11.65
CA ASN A 164 -18.91 23.87 12.79
C ASN A 164 -20.02 23.86 13.86
N LEU A 165 -20.31 22.68 14.39
CA LEU A 165 -21.46 22.41 15.23
C LEU A 165 -21.33 23.04 16.63
N GLY A 166 -22.42 23.07 17.40
CA GLY A 166 -22.45 23.75 18.72
C GLY A 166 -21.46 23.18 19.74
N ASN A 167 -21.08 21.90 19.63
CA ASN A 167 -20.08 21.25 20.49
C ASN A 167 -19.38 20.09 19.77
N PRO A 168 -18.26 19.56 20.30
CA PRO A 168 -17.51 18.47 19.67
C PRO A 168 -18.26 17.13 19.55
N GLY A 169 -19.30 16.90 20.34
CA GLY A 169 -20.10 15.66 20.33
C GLY A 169 -21.33 15.70 19.42
N ALA A 170 -21.73 16.88 18.94
CA ALA A 170 -22.83 17.05 17.99
C ALA A 170 -22.48 16.39 16.65
N VAL A 171 -23.50 15.87 15.95
CA VAL A 171 -23.32 15.10 14.71
C VAL A 171 -24.06 15.75 13.54
N ALA A 172 -23.35 15.97 12.43
CA ALA A 172 -23.92 16.20 11.12
C ALA A 172 -23.77 14.91 10.30
N SER A 173 -24.86 14.25 9.93
CA SER A 173 -24.78 12.94 9.26
C SER A 173 -25.27 12.93 7.82
N PHE A 174 -24.57 12.23 6.94
CA PHE A 174 -25.03 11.94 5.59
C PHE A 174 -25.20 10.43 5.40
N ALA A 175 -26.45 9.96 5.39
CA ALA A 175 -26.81 8.55 5.20
C ALA A 175 -27.60 8.29 3.91
N GLY A 176 -28.23 9.32 3.34
CA GLY A 176 -29.15 9.19 2.21
C GLY A 176 -30.50 8.60 2.62
N THR A 177 -31.24 8.05 1.65
CA THR A 177 -32.57 7.46 1.86
C THR A 177 -32.58 6.03 1.37
N CYS A 178 -33.05 5.06 2.17
CA CYS A 178 -33.12 3.66 1.77
C CYS A 178 -34.08 3.44 0.58
N GLY A 179 -33.73 2.52 -0.32
CA GLY A 179 -34.56 2.11 -1.47
C GLY A 179 -34.32 2.86 -2.79
N ALA A 180 -33.49 3.90 -2.82
CA ALA A 180 -33.13 4.63 -4.05
C ALA A 180 -31.61 4.82 -4.16
N SER A 181 -30.95 4.09 -5.06
CA SER A 181 -29.49 4.13 -5.23
C SER A 181 -28.94 5.51 -5.62
N GLU A 182 -29.74 6.33 -6.30
CA GLU A 182 -29.40 7.71 -6.68
C GLU A 182 -29.30 8.66 -5.47
N ASN A 183 -29.87 8.26 -4.32
CA ASN A 183 -30.00 9.07 -3.10
C ASN A 183 -28.91 8.77 -2.06
N ARG A 184 -27.71 8.32 -2.44
CA ARG A 184 -26.62 7.98 -1.50
C ARG A 184 -25.23 8.50 -1.89
N SER A 185 -25.19 9.54 -2.71
CA SER A 185 -23.96 10.24 -3.09
C SER A 185 -23.96 11.68 -2.56
N LEU A 186 -22.86 12.08 -1.94
CA LEU A 186 -22.54 13.44 -1.52
C LEU A 186 -21.38 13.94 -2.38
N MET A 187 -21.58 15.05 -3.09
CA MET A 187 -20.57 15.70 -3.90
C MET A 187 -20.16 17.02 -3.27
N ILE A 188 -18.86 17.20 -3.07
CA ILE A 188 -18.21 18.42 -2.62
C ILE A 188 -17.17 18.77 -3.68
N SER A 189 -17.47 19.71 -4.57
CA SER A 189 -16.59 20.09 -5.69
C SER A 189 -15.38 20.93 -5.25
N GLY A 190 -15.40 21.44 -4.02
CA GLY A 190 -14.32 22.16 -3.38
C GLY A 190 -13.86 21.47 -2.08
N ASN A 191 -13.63 22.27 -1.03
CA ASN A 191 -13.06 21.79 0.24
C ASN A 191 -14.13 21.30 1.23
N LEU A 192 -13.78 20.28 2.01
CA LEU A 192 -14.49 19.88 3.23
C LEU A 192 -13.69 20.34 4.46
N THR A 193 -14.30 21.13 5.34
CA THR A 193 -13.70 21.54 6.61
C THR A 193 -14.56 21.11 7.78
N VAL A 194 -14.03 20.31 8.70
CA VAL A 194 -14.68 19.98 9.98
C VAL A 194 -13.96 20.74 11.10
N LYS A 195 -14.49 21.91 11.46
CA LYS A 195 -13.94 22.77 12.51
C LYS A 195 -14.27 22.25 13.91
N ARG A 196 -15.53 21.85 14.11
CA ARG A 196 -16.06 21.39 15.41
C ARG A 196 -17.24 20.46 15.22
N GLY A 197 -17.29 19.39 16.01
CA GLY A 197 -18.33 18.36 15.94
C GLY A 197 -17.96 17.20 15.03
N ILE A 198 -18.91 16.30 14.80
CA ILE A 198 -18.71 15.05 14.06
C ILE A 198 -19.42 15.13 12.71
N PHE A 199 -18.67 14.99 11.62
CA PHE A 199 -19.23 14.63 10.32
C PHE A 199 -19.35 13.10 10.23
N ARG A 200 -20.57 12.57 10.18
CA ARG A 200 -20.84 11.13 10.10
C ARG A 200 -21.22 10.70 8.69
N ILE A 201 -20.53 9.69 8.17
CA ILE A 201 -20.85 9.03 6.90
C ILE A 201 -21.67 7.78 7.20
N GLY A 202 -22.86 7.66 6.64
CA GLY A 202 -23.83 6.63 7.00
C GLY A 202 -24.63 6.96 8.26
N ASP A 203 -25.38 5.97 8.73
CA ASP A 203 -26.19 6.06 9.94
C ASP A 203 -25.88 4.93 10.94
N ASN A 204 -26.57 4.96 12.07
CA ASN A 204 -26.53 3.89 13.06
C ASN A 204 -27.74 2.95 12.93
N GLY A 205 -28.44 3.00 11.78
CA GLY A 205 -29.79 2.48 11.54
C GLY A 205 -29.83 1.03 11.03
N THR A 206 -31.04 0.59 10.65
CA THR A 206 -31.45 -0.82 10.54
C THR A 206 -30.63 -1.69 9.56
N PRO A 207 -30.29 -2.94 9.92
CA PRO A 207 -29.49 -3.88 9.11
C PRO A 207 -30.15 -4.38 7.81
N LEU A 208 -31.31 -3.84 7.40
CA LEU A 208 -32.17 -4.39 6.35
C LEU A 208 -32.16 -3.63 5.00
N CYS A 209 -31.38 -2.56 4.85
CA CYS A 209 -31.16 -1.90 3.55
C CYS A 209 -29.65 -1.69 3.29
N ASP A 210 -29.26 -1.60 2.02
CA ASP A 210 -27.88 -1.23 1.66
C ASP A 210 -27.55 0.14 2.28
N ASN A 211 -26.68 0.16 3.28
CA ASN A 211 -26.32 1.37 4.02
C ASN A 211 -25.10 2.08 3.42
N ARG A 212 -24.57 1.63 2.27
CA ARG A 212 -23.33 2.19 1.69
C ARG A 212 -23.59 3.56 1.08
N VAL A 213 -22.64 4.46 1.31
CA VAL A 213 -22.70 5.88 0.94
C VAL A 213 -21.42 6.24 0.19
N VAL A 214 -21.53 7.12 -0.80
CA VAL A 214 -20.40 7.67 -1.52
C VAL A 214 -20.23 9.14 -1.15
N VAL A 215 -19.05 9.52 -0.70
CA VAL A 215 -18.68 10.92 -0.45
C VAL A 215 -17.52 11.26 -1.38
N THR A 216 -17.69 12.25 -2.24
CA THR A 216 -16.64 12.73 -3.15
C THR A 216 -16.26 14.15 -2.78
N ILE A 217 -15.00 14.35 -2.42
CA ILE A 217 -14.39 15.65 -2.13
C ILE A 217 -13.31 15.89 -3.18
N GLN A 218 -13.52 16.86 -4.07
CA GLN A 218 -12.62 17.09 -5.19
C GLN A 218 -11.35 17.88 -4.80
N LYS A 219 -11.37 18.61 -3.69
CA LYS A 219 -10.22 19.37 -3.18
C LYS A 219 -9.81 18.87 -1.78
N ASN A 220 -9.51 19.79 -0.87
CA ASN A 220 -8.85 19.47 0.39
C ASN A 220 -9.85 19.07 1.48
N VAL A 221 -9.40 18.23 2.40
CA VAL A 221 -10.09 17.88 3.64
C VAL A 221 -9.29 18.41 4.82
N THR A 222 -9.95 19.17 5.70
CA THR A 222 -9.35 19.68 6.93
C THR A 222 -10.21 19.30 8.12
N VAL A 223 -9.62 18.62 9.10
CA VAL A 223 -10.26 18.27 10.38
C VAL A 223 -9.48 18.96 11.50
N ALA A 224 -10.08 19.98 12.11
CA ALA A 224 -9.46 20.72 13.21
C ALA A 224 -9.53 19.91 14.52
N ALA A 225 -8.80 20.34 15.55
CA ALA A 225 -8.69 19.62 16.83
C ALA A 225 -10.02 19.31 17.53
N ALA A 226 -11.03 20.16 17.37
CA ALA A 226 -12.38 19.93 17.93
C ALA A 226 -13.34 19.22 16.96
N GLY A 227 -12.86 18.85 15.78
CA GLY A 227 -13.61 18.20 14.71
C GLY A 227 -13.33 16.71 14.64
N ALA A 228 -14.30 15.97 14.09
CA ALA A 228 -14.12 14.56 13.80
C ALA A 228 -14.86 14.12 12.53
N ILE A 229 -14.31 13.13 11.83
CA ILE A 229 -15.02 12.38 10.78
C ILE A 229 -15.18 10.95 11.25
N ARG A 230 -16.41 10.42 11.18
CA ARG A 230 -16.73 9.05 11.60
C ARG A 230 -17.63 8.35 10.59
N VAL A 231 -17.64 7.03 10.63
CA VAL A 231 -18.69 6.22 9.99
C VAL A 231 -19.81 5.93 10.98
N GLY A 232 -21.02 5.73 10.48
CA GLY A 232 -22.14 5.19 11.24
C GLY A 232 -21.92 3.72 11.59
N THR A 233 -22.66 3.19 12.57
CA THR A 233 -22.47 1.82 13.04
C THR A 233 -23.03 0.76 12.10
N ALA A 234 -24.01 1.11 11.27
CA ALA A 234 -24.69 0.15 10.42
C ALA A 234 -23.71 -0.67 9.57
N ASN A 235 -23.93 -1.98 9.50
CA ASN A 235 -23.05 -2.87 8.76
C ASN A 235 -23.06 -2.49 7.25
N THR A 236 -21.87 -2.24 6.69
CA THR A 236 -21.70 -1.90 5.29
C THR A 236 -21.48 -3.12 4.39
N ASN A 237 -21.00 -4.25 4.92
CA ASN A 237 -20.66 -5.45 4.15
C ASN A 237 -21.77 -6.52 4.10
N THR A 238 -23.04 -6.12 4.17
CA THR A 238 -24.19 -7.05 4.12
C THR A 238 -24.55 -7.54 2.70
N SER A 239 -25.39 -8.57 2.63
CA SER A 239 -25.80 -9.38 1.46
C SER A 239 -26.61 -8.68 0.36
N HIS A 240 -26.85 -7.37 0.44
CA HIS A 240 -27.62 -6.62 -0.57
C HIS A 240 -26.72 -5.95 -1.63
N LEU A 241 -25.91 -6.77 -2.32
CA LEU A 241 -25.26 -6.34 -3.55
C LEU A 241 -26.32 -6.19 -4.65
N THR A 242 -26.17 -5.19 -5.52
CA THR A 242 -27.00 -5.04 -6.73
C THR A 242 -26.80 -6.23 -7.67
N TYR A 243 -27.75 -6.52 -8.56
CA TYR A 243 -27.61 -7.60 -9.56
C TYR A 243 -26.31 -7.50 -10.39
N GLN A 244 -25.86 -6.27 -10.68
CA GLN A 244 -24.58 -6.02 -11.37
C GLN A 244 -23.35 -6.34 -10.50
N GLU A 245 -23.45 -6.17 -9.18
CA GLU A 245 -22.42 -6.57 -8.21
C GLU A 245 -22.44 -8.09 -7.92
N PHE A 246 -23.55 -8.78 -8.21
CA PHE A 246 -23.72 -10.23 -8.11
C PHE A 246 -23.40 -11.02 -9.39
N ALA A 247 -23.33 -10.37 -10.55
CA ALA A 247 -23.08 -11.04 -11.83
C ALA A 247 -21.70 -11.72 -11.81
N GLY A 248 -21.68 -13.05 -11.65
CA GLY A 248 -20.47 -13.88 -11.54
C GLY A 248 -20.33 -14.68 -10.24
N VAL A 249 -21.24 -14.53 -9.28
CA VAL A 249 -21.26 -15.29 -8.02
C VAL A 249 -21.87 -16.68 -8.26
N LYS A 250 -21.08 -17.75 -8.17
CA LYS A 250 -21.59 -19.13 -8.06
C LYS A 250 -21.89 -19.41 -6.58
N VAL A 251 -23.14 -19.70 -6.26
CA VAL A 251 -23.56 -20.22 -4.93
C VAL A 251 -23.37 -21.74 -4.94
N ASP A 252 -22.96 -22.31 -3.81
CA ASP A 252 -22.32 -23.62 -3.68
C ASP A 252 -22.85 -24.81 -4.46
N ASN A 253 -21.88 -25.58 -4.93
CA ASN A 253 -21.96 -26.96 -5.37
C ASN A 253 -22.15 -27.88 -4.15
N THR A 254 -23.20 -27.63 -3.36
CA THR A 254 -23.60 -28.55 -2.30
C THR A 254 -24.00 -29.84 -3.00
N ALA A 255 -23.25 -30.93 -2.78
CA ALA A 255 -23.72 -32.26 -3.14
C ALA A 255 -25.14 -32.39 -2.58
N CYS A 256 -26.06 -32.78 -3.46
CA CYS A 256 -27.48 -32.90 -3.18
C CYS A 256 -27.76 -33.30 -1.73
N ILE A 257 -28.22 -32.37 -0.89
CA ILE A 257 -29.24 -32.74 0.09
C ILE A 257 -30.41 -33.18 -0.78
N GLY A 258 -30.60 -34.49 -0.88
CA GLY A 258 -31.58 -35.11 -1.77
C GLY A 258 -32.96 -34.53 -1.49
N PHE A 259 -33.39 -33.59 -2.32
CA PHE A 259 -34.79 -33.25 -2.43
C PHE A 259 -35.39 -34.30 -3.36
N GLY A 260 -36.13 -35.24 -2.77
CA GLY A 260 -37.06 -36.07 -3.52
C GLY A 260 -38.05 -35.22 -4.32
N PRO A 261 -38.78 -35.82 -5.27
CA PRO A 261 -39.65 -35.09 -6.19
C PRO A 261 -40.69 -34.23 -5.47
N PRO A 262 -41.14 -33.13 -6.10
CA PRO A 262 -41.87 -32.06 -5.45
C PRO A 262 -43.19 -32.56 -4.86
N HIS A 263 -43.42 -32.30 -3.57
CA HIS A 263 -44.74 -32.45 -2.98
C HIS A 263 -45.60 -31.25 -3.43
N ASP A 264 -46.57 -31.53 -4.31
CA ASP A 264 -47.73 -30.69 -4.56
C ASP A 264 -48.46 -30.44 -3.22
N ASN A 265 -48.44 -29.21 -2.71
CA ASN A 265 -49.52 -28.55 -1.92
C ASN A 265 -49.02 -27.34 -1.09
N CYS A 266 -48.60 -26.26 -1.75
CA CYS A 266 -48.48 -24.96 -1.07
C CYS A 266 -49.20 -23.88 -1.87
N THR A 267 -50.53 -23.79 -1.69
CA THR A 267 -51.44 -22.87 -2.40
C THR A 267 -51.95 -21.72 -1.52
N THR A 268 -51.31 -21.39 -0.41
CA THR A 268 -51.73 -20.24 0.41
C THR A 268 -51.04 -18.94 0.00
N ARG A 269 -51.78 -18.05 -0.68
CA ARG A 269 -51.38 -16.68 -1.03
C ARG A 269 -51.24 -15.82 0.22
N HIS A 270 -50.07 -15.20 0.44
CA HIS A 270 -49.98 -13.97 1.24
C HIS A 270 -50.43 -12.77 0.41
N SER A 271 -51.15 -11.85 1.06
CA SER A 271 -51.85 -10.69 0.47
C SER A 271 -50.94 -9.58 -0.08
N SER A 272 -49.65 -9.83 -0.30
CA SER A 272 -48.66 -8.81 -0.74
C SER A 272 -48.20 -8.94 -2.20
N GLY A 273 -48.73 -9.89 -2.99
CA GLY A 273 -48.64 -9.82 -4.46
C GLY A 273 -47.24 -9.84 -5.09
N LEU A 274 -46.29 -10.63 -4.57
CA LEU A 274 -44.99 -10.83 -5.21
C LEU A 274 -44.84 -12.29 -5.70
N PHE A 275 -44.52 -12.46 -6.98
CA PHE A 275 -44.30 -13.76 -7.63
C PHE A 275 -43.05 -14.45 -7.10
N SER A 276 -43.24 -15.65 -6.55
CA SER A 276 -42.19 -16.49 -5.98
C SER A 276 -41.81 -17.60 -6.97
N GLN A 277 -40.73 -17.42 -7.74
CA GLN A 277 -40.01 -18.56 -8.33
C GLN A 277 -38.56 -18.72 -7.84
N TYR A 278 -38.10 -17.88 -6.90
CA TYR A 278 -36.82 -18.10 -6.19
C TYR A 278 -36.89 -17.69 -4.71
N PRO A 279 -37.65 -18.40 -3.85
CA PRO A 279 -37.97 -17.95 -2.49
C PRO A 279 -37.08 -18.51 -1.38
N LYS A 280 -35.87 -19.04 -1.66
CA LYS A 280 -35.02 -19.64 -0.60
C LYS A 280 -33.56 -19.21 -0.54
N VAL A 281 -33.15 -18.18 -1.28
CA VAL A 281 -31.84 -17.52 -1.09
C VAL A 281 -31.95 -16.30 -0.16
N ALA A 282 -33.17 -15.81 0.10
CA ALA A 282 -33.40 -14.56 0.82
C ALA A 282 -33.45 -14.67 2.35
N GLU A 283 -33.62 -15.86 2.94
CA GLU A 283 -33.95 -15.96 4.38
C GLU A 283 -32.87 -16.61 5.26
N ASN A 284 -31.81 -17.21 4.71
CA ASN A 284 -30.79 -17.91 5.50
C ASN A 284 -29.37 -17.32 5.44
N LEU A 285 -29.17 -16.11 4.89
CA LEU A 285 -27.89 -15.41 4.92
C LEU A 285 -27.98 -14.12 5.76
N GLY A 286 -28.58 -14.23 6.94
CA GLY A 286 -28.68 -13.15 7.93
C GLY A 286 -27.38 -12.91 8.69
N GLY A 287 -26.24 -12.92 8.00
CA GLY A 287 -24.92 -12.76 8.63
C GLY A 287 -23.90 -12.02 7.74
N PRO A 288 -22.90 -11.36 8.36
CA PRO A 288 -21.76 -10.77 7.66
C PRO A 288 -20.98 -11.83 6.86
N PHE A 289 -20.28 -11.43 5.79
CA PHE A 289 -19.36 -12.33 5.07
C PHE A 289 -18.30 -12.87 6.05
N SER A 290 -18.42 -14.14 6.46
CA SER A 290 -17.41 -14.82 7.29
C SER A 290 -16.29 -15.41 6.42
N ILE A 291 -15.04 -15.19 6.83
CA ILE A 291 -13.85 -15.86 6.27
C ILE A 291 -13.36 -16.90 7.29
N SER A 292 -14.21 -17.81 7.75
CA SER A 292 -13.76 -18.85 8.70
C SER A 292 -13.11 -20.03 7.97
N ASN A 293 -11.85 -20.34 8.30
CA ASN A 293 -11.13 -21.58 7.93
C ASN A 293 -11.48 -22.76 8.87
N GLU A 294 -12.65 -22.73 9.51
CA GLU A 294 -13.14 -23.86 10.29
C GLU A 294 -14.12 -24.66 9.43
N SER A 295 -13.82 -25.94 9.23
CA SER A 295 -14.63 -26.90 8.48
C SER A 295 -16.04 -27.14 9.06
N ASN A 296 -16.49 -26.35 10.04
CA ASN A 296 -17.68 -26.65 10.84
C ASN A 296 -18.55 -25.43 11.23
N ARG A 297 -18.44 -24.28 10.55
CA ARG A 297 -19.39 -23.16 10.72
C ARG A 297 -20.07 -22.78 9.40
N THR A 298 -21.39 -22.98 9.34
CA THR A 298 -22.24 -22.88 8.15
C THR A 298 -22.73 -21.45 7.86
N SER A 299 -21.83 -20.48 7.72
CA SER A 299 -22.21 -19.12 7.27
C SER A 299 -21.11 -18.43 6.47
N ALA A 300 -20.60 -19.09 5.42
CA ALA A 300 -19.74 -18.44 4.44
C ALA A 300 -20.62 -17.70 3.41
N GLY A 301 -20.65 -16.38 3.47
CA GLY A 301 -21.19 -15.58 2.36
C GLY A 301 -20.21 -15.62 1.19
N THR A 302 -20.69 -15.88 -0.03
CA THR A 302 -19.86 -15.84 -1.24
C THR A 302 -19.50 -14.40 -1.59
N PHE A 303 -18.20 -14.08 -1.69
CA PHE A 303 -17.72 -12.75 -2.08
C PHE A 303 -18.20 -12.35 -3.49
N PRO A 304 -18.46 -11.04 -3.74
CA PRO A 304 -18.59 -10.55 -5.09
C PRO A 304 -17.28 -10.82 -5.87
N THR A 305 -17.40 -11.57 -6.96
CA THR A 305 -16.29 -12.02 -7.82
C THR A 305 -16.01 -11.05 -8.97
N ALA A 306 -16.80 -9.98 -9.13
CA ALA A 306 -16.55 -8.97 -10.15
C ALA A 306 -15.33 -8.11 -9.79
N ALA A 307 -14.45 -7.88 -10.76
CA ALA A 307 -13.20 -7.15 -10.58
C ALA A 307 -13.41 -5.81 -9.85
N GLY A 308 -12.69 -5.61 -8.74
CA GLY A 308 -12.71 -4.34 -8.00
C GLY A 308 -13.88 -4.16 -7.04
N SER A 309 -14.63 -5.21 -6.76
CA SER A 309 -15.81 -5.15 -5.89
C SER A 309 -15.48 -5.07 -4.40
N TYR A 310 -14.30 -5.53 -3.97
CA TYR A 310 -13.91 -5.54 -2.54
C TYR A 310 -14.04 -4.16 -1.88
N HIS A 311 -13.40 -3.13 -2.43
CA HIS A 311 -13.46 -1.77 -1.84
C HIS A 311 -14.82 -1.08 -2.05
N ARG A 312 -15.75 -1.73 -2.78
CA ARG A 312 -17.10 -1.21 -3.07
C ARG A 312 -18.17 -1.80 -2.14
N ILE A 313 -17.82 -2.80 -1.33
CA ILE A 313 -18.71 -3.33 -0.29
C ILE A 313 -18.71 -2.45 0.98
N PHE A 314 -17.93 -1.37 1.02
CA PHE A 314 -17.89 -0.43 2.13
C PHE A 314 -18.47 0.94 1.73
N HIS A 315 -18.60 1.87 2.68
CA HIS A 315 -18.73 3.29 2.29
C HIS A 315 -17.49 3.68 1.48
N ARG A 316 -17.64 4.64 0.56
CA ARG A 316 -16.54 5.10 -0.28
C ARG A 316 -16.33 6.59 -0.07
N VAL A 317 -15.10 6.97 0.21
CA VAL A 317 -14.68 8.37 0.38
C VAL A 317 -13.61 8.66 -0.65
N TYR A 318 -13.89 9.55 -1.59
CA TYR A 318 -12.95 10.00 -2.61
C TYR A 318 -12.40 11.37 -2.22
N VAL A 319 -11.08 11.51 -2.21
CA VAL A 319 -10.37 12.75 -1.86
C VAL A 319 -9.44 13.13 -3.02
N GLY A 320 -9.66 14.30 -3.62
CA GLY A 320 -8.87 14.79 -4.76
C GLY A 320 -7.72 15.73 -4.39
N GLY A 321 -7.68 16.22 -3.15
CA GLY A 321 -6.68 17.16 -2.64
C GLY A 321 -5.90 16.64 -1.41
N ASP A 322 -5.35 17.58 -0.66
CA ASP A 322 -4.64 17.29 0.59
C ASP A 322 -5.63 16.97 1.71
N PHE A 323 -5.20 16.13 2.66
CA PHE A 323 -5.97 15.78 3.85
C PHE A 323 -5.15 16.15 5.09
N THR A 324 -5.61 17.13 5.87
CA THR A 324 -5.00 17.49 7.15
C THR A 324 -5.92 17.12 8.31
N ASN A 325 -5.42 16.32 9.25
CA ASN A 325 -6.14 15.93 10.45
C ASN A 325 -5.38 16.36 11.72
N ASP A 326 -5.95 17.32 12.44
CA ASP A 326 -5.57 17.72 13.80
C ASP A 326 -6.56 17.19 14.87
N GLY A 327 -7.68 16.59 14.45
CA GLY A 327 -8.74 16.04 15.30
C GLY A 327 -8.81 14.51 15.26
N ILE A 328 -10.01 13.97 15.03
CA ILE A 328 -10.23 12.50 14.98
C ILE A 328 -10.87 12.10 13.65
N VAL A 329 -10.20 11.23 12.90
CA VAL A 329 -10.78 10.55 11.75
C VAL A 329 -10.85 9.07 12.09
N LYS A 330 -12.07 8.50 12.17
CA LYS A 330 -12.28 7.09 12.49
C LYS A 330 -13.28 6.45 11.54
N LEU A 331 -12.79 5.76 10.52
CA LEU A 331 -13.60 5.22 9.42
C LEU A 331 -13.85 3.70 9.53
N HIS A 332 -14.02 3.22 10.76
CA HIS A 332 -14.44 1.87 11.12
C HIS A 332 -15.06 1.87 12.53
N ASN A 333 -15.81 0.82 12.88
CA ASN A 333 -16.38 0.63 14.23
C ASN A 333 -15.77 -0.54 15.02
N LEU A 334 -14.65 -1.10 14.55
CA LEU A 334 -13.98 -2.22 15.22
C LEU A 334 -13.42 -1.83 16.60
N ASN A 335 -13.50 -2.79 17.53
CA ASN A 335 -12.95 -2.68 18.89
C ASN A 335 -11.50 -3.17 18.98
N ALA A 336 -11.07 -4.02 18.04
CA ALA A 336 -9.71 -4.53 17.91
C ALA A 336 -9.37 -4.69 16.42
N ILE A 337 -8.07 -4.68 16.09
CA ILE A 337 -7.60 -5.03 14.75
C ILE A 337 -7.69 -6.56 14.59
N VAL A 338 -8.22 -6.98 13.45
CA VAL A 338 -8.33 -8.39 13.04
C VAL A 338 -7.91 -8.46 11.58
N PHE A 339 -6.75 -9.06 11.29
CA PHE A 339 -6.20 -9.04 9.92
C PHE A 339 -6.75 -10.15 9.01
N ASP A 340 -7.34 -11.19 9.60
CA ASP A 340 -7.90 -12.37 8.95
C ASP A 340 -9.42 -12.33 8.75
N GLU A 341 -10.04 -11.21 9.12
CA GLU A 341 -11.48 -11.05 9.04
C GLU A 341 -11.89 -9.70 8.49
N LEU A 342 -13.07 -9.65 7.87
CA LEU A 342 -13.70 -8.38 7.52
C LEU A 342 -14.44 -7.82 8.71
N SER A 343 -14.73 -6.53 8.64
CA SER A 343 -15.53 -5.86 9.66
C SER A 343 -16.90 -6.51 9.82
N GLY A 344 -17.04 -7.34 10.85
CA GLY A 344 -18.28 -8.07 11.17
C GLY A 344 -18.22 -9.58 11.07
N SER A 345 -17.15 -10.18 10.52
CA SER A 345 -17.05 -11.64 10.31
C SER A 345 -16.92 -12.50 11.59
N ASN A 346 -16.81 -11.87 12.77
CA ASN A 346 -16.41 -12.42 14.08
C ASN A 346 -17.34 -13.51 14.69
N GLY A 347 -18.12 -14.25 13.89
CA GLY A 347 -19.02 -15.31 14.37
C GLY A 347 -20.06 -14.86 15.40
N GLY A 348 -20.17 -13.55 15.64
CA GLY A 348 -21.07 -12.89 16.56
C GLY A 348 -21.78 -11.79 15.79
N THR A 349 -23.09 -11.90 15.71
CA THR A 349 -24.03 -11.03 14.99
C THR A 349 -24.12 -9.63 15.61
N THR A 350 -23.03 -8.88 15.71
CA THR A 350 -23.13 -7.47 16.12
C THR A 350 -23.21 -6.58 14.89
N ASP A 351 -24.40 -6.01 14.66
CA ASP A 351 -24.80 -5.12 13.57
C ASP A 351 -24.03 -3.78 13.50
N THR A 352 -22.88 -3.66 14.19
CA THR A 352 -22.15 -2.41 14.43
C THR A 352 -20.76 -2.37 13.77
N THR A 353 -20.66 -2.67 12.48
CA THR A 353 -19.38 -2.88 11.77
C THR A 353 -19.11 -1.91 10.63
N GLY A 354 -19.85 -0.79 10.57
CA GLY A 354 -19.67 0.21 9.52
C GLY A 354 -18.20 0.59 9.31
N ALA A 355 -17.80 0.68 8.04
CA ALA A 355 -16.44 0.93 7.60
C ALA A 355 -16.42 1.63 6.24
N ALA A 356 -15.32 2.32 5.94
CA ALA A 356 -15.13 3.01 4.66
C ALA A 356 -13.77 2.73 4.00
N SER A 357 -13.80 2.59 2.68
CA SER A 357 -12.62 2.63 1.83
C SER A 357 -12.36 4.07 1.37
N VAL A 358 -11.16 4.58 1.65
CA VAL A 358 -10.73 5.95 1.30
C VAL A 358 -9.83 5.91 0.08
N PHE A 359 -10.19 6.65 -0.95
CA PHE A 359 -9.47 6.75 -2.21
C PHE A 359 -8.87 8.14 -2.33
N PHE A 360 -7.54 8.23 -2.44
CA PHE A 360 -6.87 9.46 -2.85
C PHE A 360 -6.71 9.44 -4.37
N GLN A 361 -7.40 10.35 -5.05
CA GLN A 361 -7.55 10.39 -6.51
C GLN A 361 -6.97 11.65 -7.14
N GLY A 362 -6.89 11.65 -8.47
CA GLY A 362 -6.46 12.80 -9.28
C GLY A 362 -4.98 12.77 -9.65
N ALA A 363 -4.65 13.52 -10.71
CA ALA A 363 -3.32 13.60 -11.31
C ALA A 363 -2.49 14.76 -10.73
N ALA A 364 -2.35 14.79 -9.40
CA ALA A 364 -1.57 15.78 -8.67
C ALA A 364 -0.93 15.12 -7.45
N ASP A 365 0.18 15.66 -6.98
CA ASP A 365 0.75 15.23 -5.70
C ASP A 365 -0.09 15.75 -4.54
N ASN A 366 -0.36 14.89 -3.56
CA ASN A 366 -1.12 15.26 -2.37
C ASN A 366 -0.46 14.75 -1.09
N THR A 367 -0.80 15.42 0.02
CA THR A 367 -0.31 15.05 1.35
C THR A 367 -1.46 14.72 2.29
N LEU A 368 -1.37 13.55 2.93
CA LEU A 368 -2.12 13.18 4.13
C LEU A 368 -1.26 13.51 5.36
N THR A 369 -1.65 14.54 6.09
CA THR A 369 -1.00 14.98 7.34
C THR A 369 -1.80 14.52 8.55
N CYS A 370 -1.23 13.61 9.34
CA CYS A 370 -1.86 13.01 10.53
C CYS A 370 -1.23 13.58 11.82
N ARG A 371 -1.80 14.65 12.36
CA ARG A 371 -1.45 15.20 13.68
C ARG A 371 -2.36 14.71 14.81
N GLY A 372 -3.60 14.35 14.47
CA GLY A 372 -4.51 13.60 15.32
C GLY A 372 -4.68 12.15 14.85
N THR A 373 -5.54 11.39 15.54
CA THR A 373 -5.85 10.00 15.20
C THR A 373 -6.52 9.91 13.83
N THR A 374 -5.89 9.21 12.89
CA THR A 374 -6.41 8.91 11.54
C THR A 374 -6.47 7.40 11.34
N ASP A 375 -7.68 6.85 11.50
CA ASP A 375 -7.98 5.43 11.29
C ASP A 375 -8.70 5.23 9.98
N PHE A 376 -8.02 4.60 9.04
CA PHE A 376 -8.62 4.14 7.79
C PHE A 376 -8.84 2.63 7.83
N TYR A 377 -10.04 2.20 7.43
CA TYR A 377 -10.28 0.78 7.23
C TYR A 377 -9.56 0.29 5.97
N ASN A 378 -9.81 0.93 4.82
CA ASN A 378 -8.94 0.79 3.65
C ASN A 378 -8.39 2.14 3.20
N LEU A 379 -7.11 2.17 2.84
CA LEU A 379 -6.48 3.25 2.11
C LEU A 379 -6.17 2.79 0.69
N VAL A 380 -6.67 3.54 -0.30
CA VAL A 380 -6.43 3.32 -1.71
C VAL A 380 -5.71 4.53 -2.30
N VAL A 381 -4.54 4.30 -2.88
CA VAL A 381 -3.76 5.29 -3.64
C VAL A 381 -4.10 5.13 -5.11
N ASP A 382 -4.80 6.09 -5.70
CA ASP A 382 -5.28 6.07 -7.09
C ASP A 382 -4.90 7.39 -7.78
N LYS A 383 -3.61 7.69 -7.79
CA LYS A 383 -3.05 8.97 -8.25
C LYS A 383 -2.61 8.85 -9.70
N GLY A 384 -3.34 9.50 -10.60
CA GLY A 384 -3.09 9.41 -12.04
C GLY A 384 -3.31 8.01 -12.61
N ASN A 385 -2.53 7.65 -13.63
CA ASN A 385 -2.58 6.38 -14.35
C ASN A 385 -1.24 5.61 -14.34
N ASP A 386 -0.21 6.18 -13.71
CA ASP A 386 1.14 5.64 -13.61
C ASP A 386 1.81 6.11 -12.30
N ALA A 387 3.09 5.80 -12.11
CA ALA A 387 3.80 6.09 -10.86
C ALA A 387 4.15 7.58 -10.63
N THR A 388 3.81 8.48 -11.56
CA THR A 388 4.24 9.89 -11.55
C THR A 388 3.75 10.65 -10.33
N HIS A 389 2.46 10.53 -10.00
CA HIS A 389 1.82 11.32 -8.95
C HIS A 389 1.88 10.64 -7.60
N ARG A 390 2.02 11.43 -6.54
CA ARG A 390 2.30 10.93 -5.19
C ARG A 390 1.17 11.19 -4.20
N LEU A 391 0.94 10.23 -3.30
CA LEU A 391 0.36 10.48 -2.00
C LEU A 391 1.47 10.41 -0.95
N THR A 392 1.77 11.52 -0.29
CA THR A 392 2.66 11.54 0.88
C THR A 392 1.84 11.36 2.15
N VAL A 393 2.14 10.32 2.93
CA VAL A 393 1.59 10.15 4.28
C VAL A 393 2.65 10.61 5.29
N ALA A 394 2.29 11.63 6.07
CA ALA A 394 3.15 12.22 7.10
C ALA A 394 2.42 12.20 8.44
N ALA A 395 2.92 11.42 9.40
CA ALA A 395 2.37 11.35 10.74
C ALA A 395 3.30 12.00 11.78
N SER A 396 2.73 12.77 12.71
CA SER A 396 3.49 13.38 13.80
C SER A 396 3.73 12.46 15.00
N ALA A 397 3.10 11.27 15.00
CA ALA A 397 3.30 10.21 15.98
C ALA A 397 2.87 8.85 15.38
N TYR A 398 3.48 7.75 15.82
CA TYR A 398 3.19 6.39 15.32
C TYR A 398 1.71 6.00 15.41
N ALA A 399 1.03 6.42 16.49
CA ALA A 399 -0.38 6.12 16.71
C ALA A 399 -1.35 6.98 15.88
N ASN A 400 -0.86 7.99 15.14
CA ASN A 400 -1.72 8.93 14.42
C ASN A 400 -2.16 8.42 13.03
N PHE A 401 -1.47 7.46 12.43
CA PHE A 401 -1.87 6.87 11.16
C PHE A 401 -1.99 5.35 11.32
N ARG A 402 -3.20 4.81 11.14
CA ARG A 402 -3.49 3.40 11.40
C ARG A 402 -4.36 2.80 10.30
N LEU A 403 -4.02 1.58 9.89
CA LEU A 403 -4.76 0.79 8.92
C LEU A 403 -5.47 -0.37 9.64
N TRP A 404 -6.78 -0.50 9.43
CA TRP A 404 -7.65 -1.41 10.20
C TRP A 404 -8.27 -2.55 9.40
N GLY A 405 -8.16 -2.51 8.06
CA GLY A 405 -8.67 -3.56 7.20
C GLY A 405 -7.88 -4.88 7.30
N PRO A 406 -8.41 -5.97 6.72
CA PRO A 406 -7.70 -7.24 6.69
C PRO A 406 -6.49 -7.21 5.76
N ASN A 407 -5.57 -8.13 5.99
CA ASN A 407 -4.38 -8.34 5.17
C ASN A 407 -4.24 -9.78 4.65
N THR A 408 -5.19 -10.66 4.98
CA THR A 408 -5.13 -12.11 4.71
C THR A 408 -5.57 -12.50 3.30
N LEU A 409 -6.37 -11.66 2.63
CA LEU A 409 -6.94 -12.00 1.32
C LEU A 409 -5.92 -11.88 0.17
N GLY A 410 -6.11 -12.76 -0.83
CA GLY A 410 -5.47 -12.70 -2.15
C GLY A 410 -5.71 -11.39 -2.89
N GLY A 411 -4.86 -11.06 -3.87
CA GLY A 411 -5.22 -10.09 -4.90
C GLY A 411 -6.43 -10.55 -5.72
N ASP A 412 -7.01 -9.64 -6.50
CA ASP A 412 -8.06 -9.93 -7.48
C ASP A 412 -7.53 -9.63 -8.90
N GLY A 413 -7.90 -10.49 -9.85
CA GLY A 413 -7.33 -10.57 -11.20
C GLY A 413 -6.45 -11.81 -11.44
N PRO A 414 -5.93 -11.97 -12.68
CA PRO A 414 -5.10 -13.13 -13.05
C PRO A 414 -3.78 -13.14 -12.28
N ALA A 415 -3.22 -14.34 -12.07
CA ALA A 415 -2.01 -14.59 -11.27
C ALA A 415 -0.79 -13.71 -11.64
N ASN A 416 -0.70 -13.27 -12.90
CA ASN A 416 0.40 -12.45 -13.43
C ASN A 416 -0.05 -11.03 -13.80
N ASN A 417 -1.12 -10.51 -13.21
CA ASN A 417 -1.51 -9.12 -13.41
C ASN A 417 -0.44 -8.18 -12.81
N PRO A 418 0.22 -7.30 -13.60
CA PRO A 418 1.18 -6.35 -13.06
C PRO A 418 0.56 -5.25 -12.19
N ASN A 419 -0.77 -5.08 -12.24
CA ASN A 419 -1.52 -4.10 -11.46
C ASN A 419 -2.73 -4.79 -10.80
N PRO A 420 -2.50 -5.72 -9.86
CA PRO A 420 -3.57 -6.46 -9.22
C PRO A 420 -4.39 -5.55 -8.31
N ILE A 421 -5.66 -5.93 -8.12
CA ILE A 421 -6.50 -5.26 -7.13
C ILE A 421 -6.17 -5.85 -5.77
N MET A 422 -5.66 -5.03 -4.85
CA MET A 422 -5.30 -5.49 -3.51
C MET A 422 -6.52 -5.49 -2.59
N ARG A 423 -6.97 -6.67 -2.16
CA ARG A 423 -8.07 -6.83 -1.20
C ARG A 423 -7.56 -6.75 0.24
N LYS A 424 -6.83 -5.68 0.54
CA LYS A 424 -6.11 -5.50 1.79
C LYS A 424 -6.39 -4.14 2.43
N ALA A 425 -5.85 -3.88 3.62
CA ALA A 425 -5.98 -2.60 4.30
C ALA A 425 -5.36 -1.45 3.49
N LEU A 426 -4.29 -1.74 2.75
CA LEU A 426 -3.64 -0.83 1.83
C LEU A 426 -3.74 -1.37 0.40
N TRP A 427 -4.05 -0.48 -0.54
CA TRP A 427 -3.95 -0.74 -1.97
C TRP A 427 -3.29 0.45 -2.67
N ILE A 428 -2.12 0.19 -3.29
CA ILE A 428 -1.57 1.10 -4.29
C ILE A 428 -2.17 0.65 -5.62
N LYS A 429 -3.08 1.45 -6.18
CA LYS A 429 -3.75 1.17 -7.47
C LYS A 429 -2.99 1.82 -8.62
N ASN A 430 -2.72 3.11 -8.49
CA ASN A 430 -1.90 3.92 -9.40
C ASN A 430 -1.18 5.00 -8.59
N GLY A 431 0.00 5.41 -9.07
CA GLY A 431 0.79 6.43 -8.40
C GLY A 431 1.66 5.88 -7.28
N THR A 432 2.38 6.80 -6.65
CA THR A 432 3.41 6.49 -5.67
C THR A 432 2.95 6.83 -4.25
N LEU A 433 2.96 5.86 -3.35
CA LEU A 433 2.81 6.09 -1.91
C LEU A 433 4.18 6.44 -1.32
N ARG A 434 4.30 7.61 -0.71
CA ARG A 434 5.50 8.05 0.01
C ARG A 434 5.22 8.12 1.50
N LEU A 435 6.01 7.43 2.32
CA LEU A 435 5.87 7.42 3.78
C LEU A 435 6.98 8.26 4.43
N THR A 436 6.60 9.18 5.31
CA THR A 436 7.53 10.02 6.08
C THR A 436 6.96 10.38 7.47
N GLY A 437 7.76 11.03 8.31
CA GLY A 437 7.43 11.25 9.71
C GLY A 437 7.50 9.97 10.54
N GLN A 438 6.62 9.85 11.54
CA GLN A 438 6.51 8.67 12.42
C GLN A 438 5.39 7.76 11.95
N VAL A 439 5.56 7.12 10.79
CA VAL A 439 4.60 6.15 10.24
C VAL A 439 5.05 4.74 10.54
N VAL A 440 4.12 3.90 11.00
CA VAL A 440 4.33 2.45 11.15
C VAL A 440 3.22 1.68 10.45
N ILE A 441 3.59 0.67 9.67
CA ILE A 441 2.67 -0.32 9.09
C ILE A 441 3.09 -1.67 9.66
N PRO A 442 2.34 -2.25 10.61
CA PRO A 442 2.73 -3.49 11.27
C PRO A 442 2.48 -4.73 10.40
N SER A 443 1.71 -4.62 9.33
CA SER A 443 1.43 -5.71 8.40
C SER A 443 0.98 -5.15 7.04
N LEU A 444 1.52 -5.74 5.96
CA LEU A 444 1.06 -5.54 4.59
C LEU A 444 0.35 -6.78 4.05
N SER A 445 0.66 -7.96 4.58
CA SER A 445 0.03 -9.22 4.24
C SER A 445 -0.02 -10.16 5.45
N GLU A 446 -1.07 -10.95 5.54
CA GLU A 446 -1.24 -12.07 6.49
C GLU A 446 -1.73 -13.33 5.76
N GLY A 447 -1.48 -13.41 4.46
CA GLY A 447 -1.96 -14.46 3.58
C GLY A 447 -1.55 -15.89 3.95
N SER A 448 -2.47 -16.82 3.70
CA SER A 448 -2.30 -18.27 3.89
C SER A 448 -2.32 -19.00 2.54
N VAL A 449 -1.70 -20.18 2.45
CA VAL A 449 -1.85 -21.08 1.28
C VAL A 449 -3.30 -21.45 1.00
N ASP A 450 -4.17 -21.38 2.01
CA ASP A 450 -5.62 -21.60 1.89
C ASP A 450 -6.38 -20.31 1.50
N ALA A 451 -5.72 -19.14 1.55
CA ALA A 451 -6.26 -17.85 1.13
C ALA A 451 -6.10 -17.57 -0.38
N TYR A 452 -5.54 -18.54 -1.13
CA TYR A 452 -5.71 -18.66 -2.59
C TYR A 452 -7.19 -18.50 -2.91
N PRO A 453 -7.60 -17.67 -3.90
CA PRO A 453 -8.93 -17.07 -3.99
C PRO A 453 -10.01 -18.02 -3.49
N TYR A 454 -10.46 -17.74 -2.25
CA TYR A 454 -11.38 -18.51 -1.43
C TYR A 454 -12.10 -19.61 -2.23
N LYS A 455 -11.72 -20.88 -2.00
CA LYS A 455 -12.33 -22.08 -2.63
C LYS A 455 -13.77 -22.33 -2.17
N VAL A 456 -14.58 -21.28 -2.05
CA VAL A 456 -16.01 -21.42 -1.82
C VAL A 456 -16.67 -21.42 -3.19
N ASN A 457 -17.10 -22.62 -3.59
CA ASN A 457 -18.04 -22.88 -4.69
C ASN A 457 -17.45 -22.89 -6.11
N MET A 458 -16.13 -22.98 -6.26
CA MET A 458 -15.51 -23.21 -7.57
C MET A 458 -15.28 -24.71 -7.77
N GLU A 459 -15.96 -25.25 -8.79
CA GLU A 459 -15.87 -26.64 -9.23
C GLU A 459 -14.40 -27.10 -9.30
N VAL A 460 -14.11 -28.26 -8.71
CA VAL A 460 -12.78 -28.87 -8.78
C VAL A 460 -12.49 -29.22 -10.25
N PRO A 461 -11.35 -28.80 -10.81
CA PRO A 461 -10.20 -28.20 -10.14
C PRO A 461 -10.32 -26.67 -9.97
N ALA A 462 -9.92 -26.18 -8.80
CA ALA A 462 -9.82 -24.76 -8.50
C ALA A 462 -9.06 -24.03 -9.63
N PRO A 463 -9.50 -22.84 -10.09
CA PRO A 463 -8.76 -22.11 -11.10
C PRO A 463 -7.35 -21.89 -10.57
N THR A 464 -6.37 -22.40 -11.31
CA THR A 464 -4.94 -22.24 -11.05
C THR A 464 -4.45 -20.80 -11.30
N THR A 465 -5.36 -19.81 -11.38
CA THR A 465 -5.13 -18.54 -12.10
C THR A 465 -5.50 -17.27 -11.31
N GLY A 466 -5.53 -17.30 -9.98
CA GLY A 466 -5.70 -16.10 -9.15
C GLY A 466 -4.39 -15.52 -8.62
N PHE A 467 -4.35 -14.20 -8.41
CA PHE A 467 -3.25 -13.54 -7.71
C PHE A 467 -3.14 -14.07 -6.27
N ASN A 468 -1.92 -14.38 -5.81
CA ASN A 468 -1.68 -14.92 -4.48
C ASN A 468 -2.00 -13.88 -3.38
N SER A 469 -1.79 -14.21 -2.12
CA SER A 469 -2.02 -13.28 -1.00
C SER A 469 -0.82 -12.41 -0.67
N ASP A 470 0.15 -12.24 -1.56
CA ASP A 470 1.22 -11.25 -1.37
C ASP A 470 0.67 -9.83 -1.33
N PHE A 471 1.43 -8.90 -0.78
CA PHE A 471 1.20 -7.48 -1.04
C PHE A 471 1.93 -7.10 -2.33
N ALA A 472 1.22 -6.53 -3.31
CA ALA A 472 1.83 -6.10 -4.56
C ALA A 472 2.04 -4.58 -4.60
N ILE A 473 3.25 -4.19 -5.00
CA ILE A 473 3.52 -2.84 -5.51
C ILE A 473 3.27 -2.91 -7.02
N PRO A 474 2.21 -2.26 -7.54
CA PRO A 474 1.79 -2.41 -8.94
C PRO A 474 2.81 -1.77 -9.88
N ALA A 475 2.85 -2.20 -11.13
CA ALA A 475 3.68 -1.60 -12.17
C ALA A 475 3.34 -0.13 -12.47
N SER A 476 2.08 0.27 -12.27
CA SER A 476 1.60 1.64 -12.40
C SER A 476 1.85 2.48 -11.14
N GLY A 477 2.65 2.00 -10.18
CA GLY A 477 2.86 2.70 -8.93
C GLY A 477 4.19 2.41 -8.24
N GLY A 478 4.32 2.96 -7.05
CA GLY A 478 5.51 2.78 -6.23
C GLY A 478 5.26 2.93 -4.74
N LEU A 479 6.16 2.38 -3.94
CA LEU A 479 6.21 2.56 -2.49
C LEU A 479 7.58 3.14 -2.11
N LEU A 480 7.57 4.35 -1.55
CA LEU A 480 8.75 5.10 -1.12
C LEU A 480 8.80 5.19 0.41
N ILE A 481 9.92 4.76 0.97
CA ILE A 481 10.22 4.81 2.40
C ILE A 481 11.28 5.89 2.62
N ASP A 482 10.84 7.07 3.04
CA ASP A 482 11.66 8.29 3.02
C ASP A 482 12.03 8.83 4.40
N GLY A 483 11.22 8.56 5.43
CA GLY A 483 11.50 9.04 6.80
C GLY A 483 12.33 8.05 7.62
N GLU A 484 13.31 8.55 8.37
CA GLU A 484 14.14 7.74 9.30
C GLU A 484 13.32 6.99 10.36
N ASN A 485 12.18 7.60 10.74
CA ASN A 485 11.26 7.04 11.71
C ASN A 485 10.17 6.17 11.08
N VAL A 486 10.21 5.90 9.76
CA VAL A 486 9.25 5.01 9.11
C VAL A 486 9.59 3.55 9.38
N ILE A 487 8.57 2.74 9.71
CA ILE A 487 8.67 1.29 9.93
C ILE A 487 7.62 0.60 9.06
N VAL A 488 8.02 -0.30 8.18
CA VAL A 488 7.09 -1.12 7.38
C VAL A 488 7.41 -2.60 7.55
N LEU A 489 6.42 -3.36 7.99
CA LEU A 489 6.52 -4.80 8.22
C LEU A 489 5.63 -5.55 7.21
N GLY A 490 6.17 -6.62 6.63
CA GLY A 490 5.45 -7.49 5.71
C GLY A 490 4.28 -8.20 6.40
N THR A 491 4.54 -8.77 7.57
CA THR A 491 3.57 -9.49 8.43
C THR A 491 3.66 -8.96 9.87
N ALA A 492 2.59 -9.13 10.64
CA ALA A 492 2.56 -9.00 12.09
C ALA A 492 2.59 -10.42 12.67
N ASP A 493 3.75 -10.85 13.16
CA ASP A 493 3.92 -12.19 13.72
C ASP A 493 3.31 -12.28 15.14
N TYR A 494 3.22 -11.15 15.87
CA TYR A 494 2.70 -11.08 17.24
C TYR A 494 1.77 -9.88 17.50
N ALA A 495 0.75 -10.07 18.37
CA ALA A 495 -0.26 -9.04 18.66
C ALA A 495 0.38 -7.82 19.33
N ASP A 496 1.48 -8.07 20.03
CA ASP A 496 2.32 -7.06 20.63
C ASP A 496 2.97 -6.12 19.60
N GLU A 497 3.23 -6.57 18.36
CA GLU A 497 3.73 -5.68 17.31
C GLU A 497 2.70 -4.62 16.95
N VAL A 498 1.44 -5.01 16.82
CA VAL A 498 0.32 -4.08 16.56
C VAL A 498 0.09 -3.16 17.76
N ARG A 499 0.14 -3.72 18.98
CA ARG A 499 0.00 -2.96 20.21
C ARG A 499 1.08 -1.89 20.35
N GLN A 500 2.34 -2.21 20.03
CA GLN A 500 3.41 -1.22 20.04
C GLN A 500 3.28 -0.21 18.90
N ALA A 501 2.94 -0.65 17.68
CA ALA A 501 2.79 0.21 16.52
C ALA A 501 1.68 1.27 16.70
N TYR A 502 0.51 0.82 17.17
CA TYR A 502 -0.73 1.60 17.08
C TYR A 502 -1.36 1.94 18.44
N GLY A 503 -0.87 1.37 19.53
CA GLY A 503 -1.44 1.57 20.87
C GLY A 503 -2.84 0.96 21.03
N VAL A 504 -3.18 -0.06 20.23
CA VAL A 504 -4.51 -0.71 20.23
C VAL A 504 -4.38 -2.22 20.41
N THR A 505 -5.48 -2.85 20.82
CA THR A 505 -5.57 -4.31 20.89
C THR A 505 -5.69 -4.91 19.49
N ALA A 506 -4.96 -5.99 19.26
CA ALA A 506 -5.14 -6.88 18.11
C ALA A 506 -5.65 -8.23 18.60
N SER A 507 -6.56 -8.83 17.86
CA SER A 507 -7.01 -10.22 18.07
C SER A 507 -6.64 -11.02 16.84
N PHE A 508 -5.87 -12.08 17.05
CA PHE A 508 -5.47 -13.01 16.00
C PHE A 508 -6.11 -14.36 16.29
N SER A 509 -6.66 -15.01 15.28
CA SER A 509 -7.24 -16.35 15.42
C SER A 509 -6.21 -17.41 15.83
N LYS A 510 -4.90 -17.12 15.71
CA LYS A 510 -3.81 -18.03 16.09
C LYS A 510 -2.62 -17.28 16.70
N PRO A 511 -2.57 -17.07 18.02
CA PRO A 511 -1.37 -16.58 18.68
C PRO A 511 -0.25 -17.62 18.57
N GLY A 512 0.92 -17.24 18.06
CA GLY A 512 2.16 -17.97 18.36
C GLY A 512 2.61 -19.05 17.38
N VAL A 513 2.09 -19.12 16.15
CA VAL A 513 2.80 -19.85 15.08
C VAL A 513 3.20 -18.85 14.02
N PRO A 514 4.51 -18.49 13.91
CA PRO A 514 5.03 -17.73 12.78
C PRO A 514 4.58 -18.46 11.52
N TRP A 515 3.60 -17.92 10.80
CA TRP A 515 2.89 -18.72 9.80
C TRP A 515 3.88 -19.21 8.73
N ILE A 516 3.73 -20.49 8.44
CA ILE A 516 4.49 -21.30 7.48
C ILE A 516 3.61 -21.31 6.24
N GLY A 517 3.92 -20.56 5.19
CA GLY A 517 3.18 -20.74 3.94
C GLY A 517 3.40 -19.66 2.89
N ASN A 518 3.91 -20.14 1.76
CA ASN A 518 4.06 -19.67 0.37
C ASN A 518 3.20 -18.50 -0.19
N ALA A 519 2.37 -17.80 0.59
CA ALA A 519 1.41 -16.81 0.09
C ALA A 519 1.38 -15.51 0.90
N SER A 520 2.48 -15.18 1.58
CA SER A 520 2.72 -13.86 2.14
C SER A 520 4.12 -13.43 1.73
N ALA A 521 4.23 -12.50 0.79
CA ALA A 521 5.48 -11.83 0.44
C ALA A 521 5.20 -10.37 0.03
N LEU A 522 6.26 -9.60 -0.20
CA LEU A 522 6.17 -8.31 -0.88
C LEU A 522 6.56 -8.50 -2.35
N SER A 523 5.57 -8.46 -3.23
CA SER A 523 5.73 -8.61 -4.68
C SER A 523 5.92 -7.25 -5.35
N VAL A 524 7.03 -7.07 -6.07
CA VAL A 524 7.42 -5.80 -6.68
C VAL A 524 7.27 -5.87 -8.21
N TYR A 525 6.24 -5.20 -8.75
CA TYR A 525 6.04 -5.02 -10.19
C TYR A 525 6.39 -3.61 -10.68
N GLY A 526 6.25 -2.61 -9.81
CA GLY A 526 6.66 -1.23 -10.03
C GLY A 526 7.90 -0.88 -9.23
N THR A 527 7.89 0.28 -8.55
CA THR A 527 9.07 0.76 -7.82
C THR A 527 8.93 0.59 -6.31
N TYR A 528 9.83 -0.16 -5.69
CA TYR A 528 10.04 -0.16 -4.25
C TYR A 528 11.33 0.60 -3.93
N GLN A 529 11.22 1.74 -3.26
CA GLN A 529 12.37 2.60 -2.98
C GLN A 529 12.52 2.87 -1.48
N ILE A 530 13.74 2.65 -0.97
CA ILE A 530 14.12 2.87 0.41
C ILE A 530 15.22 3.93 0.44
N ASN A 531 14.85 5.13 0.88
CA ASN A 531 15.79 6.23 1.09
C ASN A 531 16.23 6.31 2.56
N SER A 532 15.35 5.93 3.50
CA SER A 532 15.63 5.86 4.94
C SER A 532 14.67 4.89 5.64
N GLY A 533 14.70 4.84 6.98
CA GLY A 533 13.76 4.05 7.77
C GLY A 533 14.09 2.56 7.85
N TYR A 534 13.11 1.77 8.29
CA TYR A 534 13.24 0.33 8.49
C TYR A 534 12.13 -0.43 7.77
N CYS A 535 12.50 -1.41 6.96
CA CYS A 535 11.57 -2.32 6.30
C CYS A 535 11.93 -3.77 6.63
N SER A 536 10.93 -4.60 6.92
CA SER A 536 11.16 -6.02 7.15
C SER A 536 10.08 -6.87 6.50
N ALA A 537 10.47 -7.83 5.67
CA ALA A 537 9.58 -8.88 5.20
C ALA A 537 9.29 -9.92 6.30
N ARG A 538 9.82 -9.76 7.52
CA ARG A 538 9.60 -10.69 8.65
C ARG A 538 9.86 -12.13 8.23
N GLY A 539 9.11 -13.10 8.76
CA GLY A 539 9.22 -14.51 8.37
C GLY A 539 8.53 -14.86 7.05
N SER A 540 8.08 -13.88 6.26
CA SER A 540 7.34 -14.09 5.02
C SER A 540 8.24 -14.64 3.89
N GLY A 541 7.69 -14.81 2.68
CA GLY A 541 8.41 -15.23 1.47
C GLY A 541 9.49 -14.24 0.99
N GLY A 542 9.62 -13.09 1.65
CA GLY A 542 10.66 -12.11 1.37
C GLY A 542 10.22 -11.05 0.37
N PHE A 543 11.19 -10.53 -0.39
CA PHE A 543 10.96 -9.58 -1.46
C PHE A 543 11.06 -10.29 -2.81
N VAL A 544 9.98 -10.24 -3.60
CA VAL A 544 9.87 -10.93 -4.89
C VAL A 544 9.90 -9.92 -6.03
N PHE A 545 10.89 -10.03 -6.91
CA PHE A 545 10.99 -9.22 -8.11
C PHE A 545 10.19 -9.89 -9.22
N TRP A 546 9.17 -9.20 -9.70
CA TRP A 546 8.42 -9.68 -10.85
C TRP A 546 8.92 -9.01 -12.12
N ASN A 547 9.26 -9.87 -13.05
CA ASN A 547 9.87 -9.54 -14.34
C ASN A 547 8.92 -9.96 -15.45
N ILE A 548 7.69 -9.43 -15.44
CA ILE A 548 6.65 -9.78 -16.41
C ILE A 548 6.45 -8.69 -17.46
N ARG A 549 5.80 -9.01 -18.59
CA ARG A 549 5.43 -8.00 -19.58
C ARG A 549 4.42 -7.02 -18.96
N GLY A 550 4.74 -5.72 -18.98
CA GLY A 550 3.89 -4.68 -18.40
C GLY A 550 4.16 -4.38 -16.92
N GLY A 551 5.14 -5.04 -16.29
CA GLY A 551 5.64 -4.74 -14.95
C GLY A 551 7.09 -5.19 -14.77
N ALA A 552 7.97 -4.23 -14.49
CA ALA A 552 9.40 -4.42 -14.29
C ALA A 552 9.74 -3.96 -12.87
N GLY A 553 9.81 -4.91 -11.93
CA GLY A 553 10.11 -4.61 -10.54
C GLY A 553 11.45 -3.88 -10.38
N ASN A 554 11.42 -2.69 -9.78
CA ASN A 554 12.59 -1.89 -9.48
C ASN A 554 12.74 -1.77 -7.96
N PHE A 555 13.85 -2.27 -7.42
CA PHE A 555 14.20 -2.14 -6.02
C PHE A 555 15.36 -1.18 -5.88
N LEU A 556 15.09 -0.01 -5.30
CA LEU A 556 16.04 1.09 -5.17
C LEU A 556 16.38 1.29 -3.70
N MET A 557 17.62 1.01 -3.32
CA MET A 557 18.08 1.16 -1.94
C MET A 557 19.17 2.23 -1.85
N ASN A 558 18.74 3.43 -1.47
CA ASN A 558 19.62 4.58 -1.30
C ASN A 558 20.09 4.75 0.16
N GLY A 559 19.39 4.12 1.10
CA GLY A 559 19.67 4.21 2.53
C GLY A 559 18.81 3.24 3.35
N GLY A 560 18.64 3.54 4.63
CA GLY A 560 17.78 2.77 5.54
C GLY A 560 18.28 1.36 5.85
N TYR A 561 17.40 0.56 6.45
CA TYR A 561 17.65 -0.82 6.85
C TYR A 561 16.54 -1.73 6.32
N VAL A 562 16.91 -2.72 5.52
CA VAL A 562 15.98 -3.71 4.96
C VAL A 562 16.32 -5.09 5.53
N ASP A 563 15.32 -5.80 6.01
CA ASP A 563 15.44 -7.15 6.57
C ASP A 563 14.49 -8.13 5.88
N ALA A 564 14.97 -9.29 5.47
CA ALA A 564 14.12 -10.36 4.95
C ALA A 564 14.70 -11.74 5.19
N THR A 565 13.88 -12.77 5.01
CA THR A 565 14.31 -14.15 4.81
C THR A 565 15.09 -14.27 3.50
N GLN A 566 14.50 -13.77 2.41
CA GLN A 566 15.00 -13.87 1.05
C GLN A 566 14.74 -12.59 0.25
N LEU A 567 15.58 -12.35 -0.74
CA LEU A 567 15.33 -11.44 -1.84
C LEU A 567 15.55 -12.23 -3.13
N HIS A 568 14.54 -12.36 -3.98
CA HIS A 568 14.62 -13.20 -5.18
C HIS A 568 13.73 -12.73 -6.33
N SER A 569 14.04 -13.13 -7.55
CA SER A 569 13.15 -12.96 -8.70
C SER A 569 12.07 -14.04 -8.75
N SER A 570 10.95 -13.76 -9.42
CA SER A 570 10.03 -14.81 -9.84
C SER A 570 10.69 -15.72 -10.88
N LEU A 571 10.44 -17.02 -10.78
CA LEU A 571 11.01 -18.05 -11.68
C LEU A 571 10.55 -17.90 -13.14
N GLU A 572 9.53 -17.09 -13.39
CA GLU A 572 8.87 -16.91 -14.68
C GLU A 572 8.91 -15.42 -15.07
N GLY A 573 9.15 -15.09 -16.35
CA GLY A 573 8.81 -13.75 -16.85
C GLY A 573 9.69 -13.14 -17.93
N GLY A 574 10.99 -13.46 -18.00
CA GLY A 574 11.90 -13.03 -19.09
C GLY A 574 12.11 -11.52 -19.26
N SER A 575 11.47 -10.65 -18.47
CA SER A 575 11.53 -9.18 -18.58
C SER A 575 12.66 -8.57 -17.74
N ARG A 576 12.87 -7.25 -17.85
CA ARG A 576 13.94 -6.53 -17.14
C ARG A 576 13.46 -6.00 -15.79
N ALA A 577 13.77 -6.68 -14.69
CA ALA A 577 13.73 -6.09 -13.35
C ALA A 577 15.06 -5.37 -13.04
N ALA A 578 15.11 -4.54 -11.98
CA ALA A 578 16.32 -3.84 -11.56
C ALA A 578 16.51 -3.86 -10.04
N PHE A 579 17.73 -4.19 -9.61
CA PHE A 579 18.22 -3.97 -8.25
C PHE A 579 19.31 -2.88 -8.29
N ASP A 580 19.07 -1.78 -7.59
CA ASP A 580 20.01 -0.66 -7.47
C ASP A 580 20.27 -0.37 -6.00
N MET A 581 21.54 -0.47 -5.57
CA MET A 581 21.95 -0.14 -4.21
C MET A 581 23.06 0.91 -4.21
N SER A 582 22.78 2.07 -3.61
CA SER A 582 23.76 3.14 -3.41
C SER A 582 24.10 3.38 -1.93
N GLY A 583 23.29 2.85 -1.00
CA GLY A 583 23.49 3.00 0.43
C GLY A 583 22.63 2.05 1.28
N GLY A 584 22.69 2.21 2.60
CA GLY A 584 21.89 1.43 3.55
C GLY A 584 22.43 0.02 3.84
N ILE A 585 21.65 -0.76 4.59
CA ILE A 585 21.96 -2.14 4.98
C ILE A 585 20.83 -3.08 4.54
N LEU A 586 21.14 -4.01 3.64
CA LEU A 586 20.27 -5.15 3.30
C LEU A 586 20.70 -6.37 4.12
N ARG A 587 19.81 -6.88 4.96
CA ARG A 587 20.01 -8.10 5.74
C ARG A 587 19.10 -9.21 5.24
N LEU A 588 19.71 -10.35 4.90
CA LEU A 588 19.02 -11.56 4.45
C LEU A 588 19.34 -12.72 5.39
N ARG A 589 18.31 -13.20 6.09
CA ARG A 589 18.41 -14.16 7.19
C ARG A 589 18.45 -15.61 6.73
N GLY A 590 18.02 -15.91 5.52
CA GLY A 590 17.78 -17.27 5.08
C GLY A 590 16.71 -17.94 5.96
N ARG A 591 17.01 -19.15 6.46
CA ARG A 591 16.12 -19.91 7.35
C ARG A 591 16.10 -19.40 8.80
N PHE A 592 16.94 -18.44 9.18
CA PHE A 592 16.98 -17.97 10.57
C PHE A 592 15.74 -17.15 10.97
N SER A 593 15.18 -17.50 12.13
CA SER A 593 13.97 -16.89 12.67
C SER A 593 14.13 -15.40 12.95
N THR A 594 13.04 -14.63 12.80
CA THR A 594 13.03 -13.20 13.20
C THR A 594 13.12 -13.05 14.72
N PHE A 595 12.51 -13.99 15.45
CA PHE A 595 12.11 -13.81 16.85
C PHE A 595 12.23 -15.11 17.70
N GLY A 596 12.93 -16.13 17.23
CA GLY A 596 12.94 -17.48 17.84
C GLY A 596 11.79 -18.35 17.35
N THR A 597 11.75 -19.64 17.75
CA THR A 597 10.71 -20.61 17.33
C THR A 597 9.31 -20.26 17.84
N ALA A 598 8.27 -20.76 17.16
CA ALA A 598 6.86 -20.78 17.62
C ALA A 598 6.65 -21.23 19.09
N ALA A 599 7.51 -22.13 19.59
CA ALA A 599 7.46 -22.66 20.95
C ALA A 599 8.29 -21.87 21.98
N ALA A 600 9.02 -20.82 21.55
CA ALA A 600 9.76 -19.95 22.44
C ALA A 600 8.80 -18.97 23.15
N PRO A 601 9.12 -18.50 24.37
CA PRO A 601 8.35 -17.43 24.97
C PRO A 601 8.25 -16.23 24.02
N THR A 602 7.06 -15.62 23.95
CA THR A 602 6.80 -14.46 23.10
C THR A 602 7.94 -13.44 23.25
N PRO A 603 8.53 -12.96 22.14
CA PRO A 603 9.61 -11.98 22.22
C PRO A 603 9.15 -10.76 23.01
N ALA A 604 10.05 -10.15 23.79
CA ALA A 604 9.74 -8.96 24.58
C ALA A 604 9.54 -7.73 23.67
N ILE A 605 8.38 -7.64 23.01
CA ILE A 605 7.97 -6.53 22.16
C ILE A 605 7.32 -5.47 23.06
N ASN A 606 8.20 -4.73 23.76
CA ASN A 606 7.85 -3.77 24.80
C ASN A 606 7.98 -2.29 24.38
N SER A 607 8.51 -2.01 23.18
CA SER A 607 8.62 -0.65 22.63
C SER A 607 8.55 -0.63 21.09
N ILE A 608 8.37 0.56 20.50
CA ILE A 608 8.53 0.78 19.05
C ILE A 608 9.91 0.34 18.56
N ALA A 609 10.96 0.56 19.35
CA ALA A 609 12.31 0.14 18.98
C ALA A 609 12.41 -1.38 18.82
N SER A 610 11.64 -2.14 19.60
CA SER A 610 11.58 -3.61 19.52
C SER A 610 10.93 -4.11 18.23
N LEU A 611 10.20 -3.26 17.48
CA LEU A 611 9.71 -3.60 16.13
C LEU A 611 10.83 -3.64 15.10
N LYS A 612 11.91 -2.89 15.34
CA LYS A 612 13.10 -2.95 14.49
C LYS A 612 13.94 -4.11 14.99
N SER A 613 14.11 -5.15 14.18
CA SER A 613 15.09 -6.21 14.48
C SER A 613 16.52 -5.74 14.17
N THR A 614 16.85 -4.47 14.44
CA THR A 614 18.14 -3.84 14.13
C THR A 614 19.25 -4.24 15.10
N GLY A 615 18.95 -5.07 16.11
CA GLY A 615 19.92 -5.64 17.04
C GLY A 615 20.84 -6.67 16.38
N ASN A 616 22.07 -6.21 16.10
CA ASN A 616 23.36 -6.87 15.88
C ASN A 616 23.50 -8.11 14.96
N VAL A 617 24.56 -8.04 14.15
CA VAL A 617 25.33 -9.16 13.57
C VAL A 617 25.52 -10.26 14.65
N PRO A 618 25.49 -11.57 14.31
CA PRO A 618 25.32 -12.63 15.29
C PRO A 618 26.34 -12.58 16.43
N GLY A 619 25.86 -12.80 17.67
CA GLY A 619 26.68 -12.79 18.88
C GLY A 619 26.05 -12.14 20.13
N VAL A 620 24.95 -11.39 20.00
CA VAL A 620 24.29 -10.78 21.18
C VAL A 620 22.75 -10.72 21.16
N SER A 621 22.08 -10.81 20.00
CA SER A 621 20.60 -10.83 19.94
C SER A 621 20.00 -11.42 18.64
N PHE A 622 20.75 -12.25 17.91
CA PHE A 622 20.29 -12.87 16.67
C PHE A 622 20.03 -14.35 16.91
N SER A 623 18.78 -14.80 16.72
CA SER A 623 18.45 -16.22 16.83
C SER A 623 18.99 -16.97 15.62
N THR A 624 19.90 -17.89 15.85
CA THR A 624 20.37 -18.85 14.82
C THR A 624 19.49 -20.09 14.77
N GLN A 625 18.32 -20.09 15.42
CA GLN A 625 17.32 -21.13 15.21
C GLN A 625 16.78 -21.04 13.79
N ARG A 626 16.80 -22.16 13.08
CA ARG A 626 16.17 -22.27 11.77
C ARG A 626 14.71 -22.62 11.91
N GLU A 627 13.89 -21.95 11.12
CA GLU A 627 12.48 -22.25 10.98
C GLU A 627 12.23 -22.91 9.63
N HIS A 628 11.49 -24.02 9.68
CA HIS A 628 10.99 -24.65 8.49
C HIS A 628 9.81 -23.83 7.97
N ARG A 629 10.04 -23.05 6.92
CA ARG A 629 9.00 -22.33 6.20
C ARG A 629 8.83 -23.02 4.85
N ILE A 630 7.73 -23.76 4.69
CA ILE A 630 7.32 -24.33 3.40
C ILE A 630 7.17 -23.13 2.45
N GLY A 631 7.79 -23.18 1.26
CA GLY A 631 7.53 -22.20 0.20
C GLY A 631 8.70 -21.45 -0.41
N TYR A 632 9.94 -21.69 0.00
CA TYR A 632 11.07 -21.12 -0.72
C TYR A 632 11.06 -21.61 -2.17
N ALA A 633 11.31 -20.71 -3.12
CA ALA A 633 11.47 -21.10 -4.52
C ALA A 633 12.68 -22.05 -4.60
N ASP A 634 12.39 -23.35 -4.71
CA ASP A 634 13.41 -24.40 -4.69
C ASP A 634 14.52 -24.06 -5.68
N GLY A 635 15.75 -23.92 -5.17
CA GLY A 635 16.98 -23.73 -5.94
C GLY A 635 17.42 -22.30 -6.24
N LEU A 636 16.68 -21.27 -5.79
CA LEU A 636 17.14 -19.88 -5.79
C LEU A 636 18.03 -19.54 -4.58
N GLY A 637 18.96 -18.61 -4.79
CA GLY A 637 19.79 -18.04 -3.71
C GLY A 637 19.01 -17.21 -2.68
N THR A 638 19.53 -17.13 -1.45
CA THR A 638 19.01 -16.22 -0.42
C THR A 638 19.01 -14.76 -0.89
N PHE A 639 20.08 -14.36 -1.56
CA PHE A 639 20.12 -13.20 -2.45
C PHE A 639 20.15 -13.71 -3.89
N ASN A 640 19.06 -13.49 -4.62
CA ASN A 640 18.92 -13.95 -5.99
C ASN A 640 18.53 -12.80 -6.93
N ILE A 641 19.25 -12.72 -8.04
CA ILE A 641 18.98 -11.90 -9.22
C ILE A 641 19.04 -12.85 -10.42
N ASP A 642 17.89 -13.42 -10.74
CA ASP A 642 17.83 -14.69 -11.46
C ASP A 642 18.14 -14.62 -12.96
N GLN A 643 17.76 -13.54 -13.65
CA GLN A 643 17.77 -13.53 -15.12
C GLN A 643 18.88 -12.70 -15.74
N ASP A 644 19.36 -13.12 -16.91
CA ASP A 644 20.38 -12.41 -17.71
C ASP A 644 19.97 -10.96 -17.99
N ALA A 645 18.67 -10.72 -18.21
CA ALA A 645 18.12 -9.42 -18.53
C ALA A 645 17.97 -8.47 -17.31
N THR A 646 18.08 -9.00 -16.09
CA THR A 646 17.92 -8.22 -14.85
C THR A 646 19.10 -7.27 -14.69
N VAL A 647 18.82 -6.03 -14.30
CA VAL A 647 19.86 -5.04 -14.00
C VAL A 647 20.32 -5.21 -12.55
N PHE A 648 21.64 -5.24 -12.35
CA PHE A 648 22.25 -5.25 -11.02
C PHE A 648 23.27 -4.11 -10.91
N ASN A 649 22.94 -3.13 -10.07
CA ASN A 649 23.81 -1.99 -9.81
C ASN A 649 24.12 -1.88 -8.32
N MET A 650 25.39 -1.69 -7.99
CA MET A 650 25.85 -1.49 -6.62
C MET A 650 26.99 -0.46 -6.58
N SER A 651 26.68 0.74 -6.09
CA SER A 651 27.65 1.83 -5.92
C SER A 651 28.01 2.09 -4.47
N GLY A 652 27.26 1.52 -3.51
CA GLY A 652 27.50 1.65 -2.08
C GLY A 652 26.63 0.69 -1.25
N GLY A 653 26.59 0.92 0.06
CA GLY A 653 25.79 0.12 1.00
C GLY A 653 26.39 -1.24 1.37
N VAL A 654 25.67 -1.98 2.23
CA VAL A 654 26.12 -3.27 2.80
C VAL A 654 25.04 -4.35 2.63
N ILE A 655 25.40 -5.47 2.03
CA ILE A 655 24.56 -6.68 1.96
C ILE A 655 25.11 -7.72 2.95
N ASN A 656 24.26 -8.21 3.85
CA ASN A 656 24.59 -9.27 4.81
C ASN A 656 23.73 -10.50 4.55
N VAL A 657 24.35 -11.65 4.27
CA VAL A 657 23.66 -12.93 4.06
C VAL A 657 24.07 -13.93 5.14
N PHE A 658 23.09 -14.47 5.86
CA PHE A 658 23.32 -15.27 7.07
C PHE A 658 23.08 -16.77 6.91
N ASP A 659 22.16 -17.18 6.04
CA ASP A 659 21.89 -18.60 5.81
C ASP A 659 21.28 -18.81 4.43
N VAL A 660 21.29 -20.06 3.97
CA VAL A 660 20.57 -20.50 2.77
C VAL A 660 19.06 -20.59 3.09
N VAL A 661 18.23 -20.48 2.06
CA VAL A 661 16.77 -20.66 2.14
C VAL A 661 16.30 -22.06 1.75
N THR A 662 16.99 -22.72 0.83
CA THR A 662 16.54 -23.99 0.22
C THR A 662 17.51 -25.14 0.53
N ALA A 663 16.99 -26.35 0.36
CA ALA A 663 17.79 -27.56 0.58
C ALA A 663 18.72 -27.89 -0.59
N LYS A 664 18.27 -27.68 -1.83
CA LYS A 664 18.99 -28.13 -3.03
C LYS A 664 18.68 -27.23 -4.24
N PRO A 665 19.71 -26.62 -4.88
CA PRO A 665 21.00 -26.27 -4.30
C PRO A 665 20.88 -25.22 -3.18
N ALA A 666 21.65 -25.37 -2.11
CA ALA A 666 21.71 -24.47 -0.97
C ALA A 666 22.50 -23.18 -1.31
N LYS A 667 21.95 -22.35 -2.20
CA LYS A 667 22.61 -21.10 -2.66
C LYS A 667 22.38 -19.97 -1.64
N VAL A 668 23.45 -19.24 -1.31
CA VAL A 668 23.33 -17.98 -0.54
C VAL A 668 23.29 -16.77 -1.45
N ILE A 669 24.06 -16.79 -2.54
CA ILE A 669 24.14 -15.71 -3.52
C ILE A 669 24.06 -16.30 -4.92
N GLU A 670 23.20 -15.70 -5.73
CA GLU A 670 23.02 -15.98 -7.14
C GLU A 670 22.75 -14.67 -7.88
N ILE A 671 23.69 -14.23 -8.72
CA ILE A 671 23.52 -13.03 -9.56
C ILE A 671 23.84 -13.41 -10.99
N ASN A 672 22.82 -13.44 -11.84
CA ASN A 672 22.94 -13.97 -13.20
C ASN A 672 22.98 -12.89 -14.28
N SER A 673 22.73 -11.62 -13.92
CA SER A 673 22.75 -10.45 -14.81
C SER A 673 23.88 -10.52 -15.84
N SER A 674 23.54 -10.33 -17.12
CA SER A 674 24.55 -10.25 -18.18
C SER A 674 25.51 -9.09 -17.91
N PRO A 675 26.79 -9.19 -18.30
CA PRO A 675 27.77 -8.11 -18.05
C PRO A 675 27.33 -6.72 -18.53
N SER A 676 26.52 -6.62 -19.60
CA SER A 676 25.97 -5.35 -20.09
C SER A 676 24.90 -4.72 -19.19
N ASN A 677 24.35 -5.49 -18.26
CA ASN A 677 23.30 -5.10 -17.31
C ASN A 677 23.85 -4.92 -15.89
N VAL A 678 25.17 -4.88 -15.73
CA VAL A 678 25.83 -4.78 -14.43
C VAL A 678 26.63 -3.51 -14.33
N GLN A 679 26.42 -2.73 -13.27
CA GLN A 679 27.25 -1.59 -12.92
C GLN A 679 27.61 -1.62 -11.43
N VAL A 680 28.85 -2.02 -11.13
CA VAL A 680 29.34 -2.09 -9.74
C VAL A 680 30.55 -1.18 -9.58
N THR A 681 30.46 -0.26 -8.63
CA THR A 681 31.51 0.73 -8.34
C THR A 681 31.86 0.84 -6.86
N GLY A 682 31.06 0.27 -5.95
CA GLY A 682 31.31 0.34 -4.51
C GLY A 682 30.32 -0.47 -3.68
N GLY A 683 30.54 -0.50 -2.35
CA GLY A 683 29.73 -1.25 -1.39
C GLY A 683 30.44 -2.46 -0.76
N THR A 684 29.72 -3.26 0.02
CA THR A 684 30.25 -4.47 0.69
C THR A 684 29.23 -5.59 0.75
N VAL A 685 29.68 -6.81 0.43
CA VAL A 685 28.90 -8.04 0.61
C VAL A 685 29.56 -8.89 1.69
N ASN A 686 28.81 -9.23 2.73
CA ASN A 686 29.25 -10.11 3.80
C ASN A 686 28.44 -11.42 3.77
N VAL A 687 29.15 -12.55 3.80
CA VAL A 687 28.58 -13.89 3.94
C VAL A 687 28.99 -14.47 5.28
N PHE A 688 28.00 -14.71 6.14
CA PHE A 688 28.21 -15.25 7.48
C PHE A 688 27.81 -16.71 7.53
N VAL A 689 28.78 -17.61 7.70
CA VAL A 689 28.50 -19.05 7.85
C VAL A 689 28.28 -19.34 9.33
N THR A 690 27.06 -19.78 9.68
CA THR A 690 26.65 -19.95 11.07
C THR A 690 25.90 -21.27 11.24
N ALA A 691 26.31 -22.06 12.24
CA ALA A 691 25.56 -23.25 12.65
C ALA A 691 24.26 -22.86 13.36
N ALA A 692 23.20 -23.63 13.11
CA ALA A 692 21.95 -23.43 13.84
C ALA A 692 22.02 -24.02 15.26
N THR A 693 21.28 -23.44 16.19
CA THR A 693 21.14 -23.97 17.56
C THR A 693 20.11 -25.10 17.67
N ASN A 694 19.40 -25.45 16.59
CA ASN A 694 18.35 -26.46 16.54
C ASN A 694 18.52 -27.48 15.39
N VAL A 695 19.77 -27.82 15.06
CA VAL A 695 20.12 -28.85 14.05
C VAL A 695 19.56 -30.22 14.48
N GLY A 696 19.10 -31.02 13.50
CA GLY A 696 18.60 -32.38 13.72
C GLY A 696 17.12 -32.48 14.13
N ALA A 697 16.46 -31.36 14.46
CA ALA A 697 15.01 -31.34 14.72
C ALA A 697 14.16 -31.60 13.46
N SER A 698 14.72 -31.36 12.26
CA SER A 698 14.11 -31.61 10.95
C SER A 698 15.20 -31.60 9.87
N PRO A 699 15.07 -32.35 8.75
CA PRO A 699 15.99 -32.28 7.61
C PRO A 699 16.17 -30.86 7.04
N ASN A 700 15.20 -29.99 7.24
CA ASN A 700 15.23 -28.61 6.77
C ASN A 700 16.05 -27.67 7.68
N ASN A 701 16.36 -28.11 8.91
CA ASN A 701 17.16 -27.36 9.88
C ASN A 701 18.65 -27.73 9.85
N GLU A 702 19.04 -28.67 8.98
CA GLU A 702 20.44 -29.07 8.83
C GLU A 702 21.34 -27.93 8.37
N ASP A 703 22.57 -27.92 8.90
CA ASP A 703 23.66 -27.08 8.40
C ASP A 703 24.03 -27.51 6.99
N ARG A 704 24.22 -26.54 6.09
CA ARG A 704 24.51 -26.77 4.67
C ARG A 704 25.71 -25.95 4.26
N ASP A 705 26.43 -26.43 3.25
CA ASP A 705 27.41 -25.61 2.54
C ASP A 705 26.70 -24.51 1.75
N TYR A 706 27.39 -23.38 1.61
CA TYR A 706 26.85 -22.15 1.06
C TYR A 706 27.33 -22.02 -0.38
N TYR A 707 26.45 -22.36 -1.34
CA TYR A 707 26.79 -22.23 -2.75
C TYR A 707 26.71 -20.76 -3.19
N PHE A 708 27.70 -20.37 -3.99
CA PHE A 708 27.89 -18.99 -4.43
C PHE A 708 28.11 -18.95 -5.95
N ALA A 709 27.25 -18.21 -6.66
CA ALA A 709 27.40 -17.93 -8.09
C ALA A 709 27.12 -16.45 -8.38
N SER A 710 28.00 -15.81 -9.14
CA SER A 710 27.79 -14.42 -9.59
C SER A 710 28.50 -14.16 -10.91
N SER A 711 27.76 -13.67 -11.91
CA SER A 711 28.33 -13.05 -13.12
C SER A 711 28.67 -11.59 -12.92
N ALA A 712 28.00 -10.92 -11.99
CA ALA A 712 28.35 -9.58 -11.57
C ALA A 712 29.64 -9.60 -10.75
N PRO A 713 30.60 -8.69 -11.00
CA PRO A 713 31.66 -8.46 -10.05
C PRO A 713 31.10 -7.92 -8.73
N LEU A 714 31.71 -8.28 -7.62
CA LEU A 714 31.35 -7.74 -6.30
C LEU A 714 32.32 -6.62 -5.92
N PRO A 715 31.90 -5.60 -5.15
CA PRO A 715 32.80 -4.55 -4.72
C PRO A 715 33.81 -5.10 -3.69
N ASN A 716 33.41 -5.19 -2.43
CA ASN A 716 34.13 -5.92 -1.39
C ASN A 716 33.38 -7.21 -1.04
N LEU A 717 34.11 -8.30 -0.82
CA LEU A 717 33.54 -9.56 -0.33
C LEU A 717 34.24 -9.97 0.97
N HIS A 718 33.46 -10.10 2.03
CA HIS A 718 33.91 -10.69 3.28
C HIS A 718 33.20 -12.02 3.53
N ILE A 719 33.99 -13.03 3.90
CA ILE A 719 33.48 -14.33 4.33
C ILE A 719 33.93 -14.54 5.77
N GLU A 720 32.97 -14.86 6.62
CA GLU A 720 33.21 -15.04 8.05
C GLU A 720 32.41 -16.24 8.55
N ARG A 721 33.09 -17.25 9.09
CA ARG A 721 32.41 -18.32 9.82
C ARG A 721 32.31 -17.92 11.29
N LEU A 722 31.08 -17.78 11.75
CA LEU A 722 30.77 -17.46 13.14
C LEU A 722 30.68 -18.73 14.00
N SER A 723 30.20 -19.84 13.43
CA SER A 723 30.15 -21.15 14.08
C SER A 723 29.96 -22.29 13.06
N GLY A 724 30.12 -23.54 13.50
CA GLY A 724 29.94 -24.73 12.66
C GLY A 724 31.18 -25.11 11.85
N ASP A 725 30.97 -25.99 10.87
CA ASP A 725 32.02 -26.59 10.03
C ASP A 725 31.78 -26.41 8.52
N LYS A 726 30.65 -25.79 8.13
CA LYS A 726 30.28 -25.60 6.74
C LYS A 726 31.12 -24.52 6.05
N SER A 727 31.05 -24.52 4.73
CA SER A 727 31.96 -23.79 3.86
C SER A 727 31.20 -23.01 2.79
N VAL A 728 31.84 -21.95 2.28
CA VAL A 728 31.39 -21.28 1.06
C VAL A 728 32.01 -21.99 -0.12
N ILE A 729 31.21 -22.37 -1.11
CA ILE A 729 31.64 -23.15 -2.28
C ILE A 729 31.22 -22.41 -3.55
N LEU A 730 32.18 -22.08 -4.41
CA LEU A 730 31.89 -21.51 -5.72
C LEU A 730 31.26 -22.54 -6.64
N THR A 731 30.28 -22.10 -7.42
CA THR A 731 29.61 -22.89 -8.45
C THR A 731 29.38 -22.07 -9.71
N GLY A 732 29.12 -22.75 -10.82
CA GLY A 732 28.64 -22.13 -12.04
C GLY A 732 27.19 -21.66 -11.92
N ILE A 733 26.78 -20.82 -12.86
CA ILE A 733 25.38 -20.43 -13.04
C ILE A 733 24.71 -21.52 -13.87
N LEU A 734 23.75 -22.22 -13.27
CA LEU A 734 23.02 -23.33 -13.87
C LEU A 734 21.54 -23.16 -13.56
N PRO A 735 20.65 -23.23 -14.57
CA PRO A 735 19.23 -23.18 -14.34
C PRO A 735 18.82 -24.26 -13.34
N CYS A 736 18.16 -23.88 -12.25
CA CYS A 736 17.66 -24.85 -11.30
C CYS A 736 16.29 -25.39 -11.77
N CYS A 737 16.07 -26.68 -11.52
CA CYS A 737 14.77 -27.36 -11.62
C CYS A 737 13.99 -27.26 -12.95
N GLY A 738 14.56 -26.69 -14.02
CA GLY A 738 13.95 -26.56 -15.34
C GLY A 738 12.81 -25.55 -15.44
N LYS A 739 12.58 -24.75 -14.41
CA LYS A 739 11.49 -23.74 -14.36
C LYS A 739 11.96 -22.33 -14.70
N GLU A 740 13.24 -22.05 -14.46
CA GLU A 740 13.84 -20.74 -14.74
C GLU A 740 13.92 -20.50 -16.25
N THR A 741 13.60 -19.27 -16.66
CA THR A 741 13.65 -18.83 -18.06
C THR A 741 14.55 -17.60 -18.19
N GLY A 742 15.23 -17.43 -19.33
CA GLY A 742 16.08 -16.25 -19.56
C GLY A 742 17.43 -16.27 -18.82
N ILE A 743 17.99 -17.48 -18.59
CA ILE A 743 19.29 -17.69 -17.95
C ILE A 743 20.23 -18.40 -18.94
N THR A 744 21.41 -17.83 -19.16
CA THR A 744 22.51 -18.48 -19.89
C THR A 744 23.34 -19.30 -18.92
N THR A 745 23.47 -20.60 -19.17
CA THR A 745 24.35 -21.51 -18.42
C THR A 745 25.81 -21.08 -18.50
N ARG A 746 26.47 -20.88 -17.35
CA ARG A 746 27.90 -20.53 -17.20
C ARG A 746 28.56 -21.50 -16.21
N PRO A 747 28.95 -22.72 -16.63
CA PRO A 747 29.42 -23.77 -15.72
C PRO A 747 30.75 -23.45 -15.05
N THR A 748 31.57 -22.57 -15.64
CA THR A 748 32.90 -22.17 -15.14
C THR A 748 32.95 -20.67 -14.81
N GLN A 749 31.89 -20.13 -14.23
CA GLN A 749 31.81 -18.70 -13.90
C GLN A 749 32.89 -18.32 -12.87
N PRO A 750 33.79 -17.35 -13.17
CA PRO A 750 34.75 -16.85 -12.18
C PRO A 750 34.06 -16.02 -11.09
N LEU A 751 34.64 -16.02 -9.89
CA LEU A 751 34.35 -15.02 -8.87
C LEU A 751 35.22 -13.78 -9.14
N THR A 752 34.61 -12.63 -9.34
CA THR A 752 35.32 -11.35 -9.50
C THR A 752 35.01 -10.42 -8.35
N VAL A 753 36.06 -9.94 -7.66
CA VAL A 753 35.98 -8.94 -6.59
C VAL A 753 36.78 -7.72 -7.01
N LEU A 754 36.12 -6.57 -7.18
CA LEU A 754 36.74 -5.33 -7.69
C LEU A 754 37.72 -4.71 -6.70
N SER A 755 37.40 -4.82 -5.41
CA SER A 755 38.20 -4.27 -4.31
C SER A 755 38.70 -5.41 -3.44
N HIS A 756 38.31 -5.49 -2.17
CA HIS A 756 38.96 -6.39 -1.22
C HIS A 756 38.22 -7.71 -1.06
N LEU A 757 38.97 -8.81 -1.13
CA LEU A 757 38.51 -10.14 -0.72
C LEU A 757 39.10 -10.46 0.66
N HIS A 758 38.25 -10.68 1.66
CA HIS A 758 38.69 -10.98 3.03
C HIS A 758 38.01 -12.24 3.57
N LEU A 759 38.80 -13.29 3.76
CA LEU A 759 38.39 -14.46 4.55
C LEU A 759 38.80 -14.21 5.99
N LYS A 760 37.87 -13.74 6.81
CA LYS A 760 38.13 -13.38 8.22
C LYS A 760 38.28 -14.61 9.11
N SER A 761 37.48 -15.62 8.83
CA SER A 761 37.47 -16.95 9.39
C SER A 761 36.65 -17.79 8.43
N GLY A 762 36.85 -19.10 8.38
CA GLY A 762 36.01 -19.89 7.47
C GLY A 762 36.77 -20.78 6.51
N VAL A 763 36.03 -21.28 5.53
CA VAL A 763 36.56 -22.00 4.38
C VAL A 763 35.87 -21.43 3.15
N LEU A 764 36.66 -20.95 2.19
CA LEU A 764 36.22 -20.70 0.83
C LEU A 764 36.80 -21.79 -0.06
N ARG A 765 35.95 -22.56 -0.74
CA ARG A 765 36.34 -23.50 -1.79
C ARG A 765 36.06 -22.86 -3.15
N ALA A 766 37.14 -22.57 -3.89
CA ALA A 766 37.03 -22.08 -5.26
C ALA A 766 36.52 -23.16 -6.22
N ASN A 767 36.65 -24.45 -5.86
CA ASN A 767 35.98 -25.57 -6.54
C ASN A 767 36.23 -25.60 -8.08
N GLY A 768 37.46 -25.25 -8.51
CA GLY A 768 37.82 -25.20 -9.93
C GLY A 768 37.46 -23.89 -10.65
N HIS A 769 36.82 -22.93 -9.97
CA HIS A 769 36.47 -21.62 -10.51
C HIS A 769 37.57 -20.60 -10.25
N ASP A 770 37.93 -19.84 -11.28
CA ASP A 770 38.89 -18.74 -11.15
C ASP A 770 38.40 -17.68 -10.15
N VAL A 771 39.35 -17.09 -9.44
CA VAL A 771 39.11 -16.01 -8.47
C VAL A 771 39.92 -14.80 -8.89
N VAL A 772 39.25 -13.72 -9.24
CA VAL A 772 39.86 -12.47 -9.70
C VAL A 772 39.68 -11.40 -8.62
N VAL A 773 40.79 -10.78 -8.19
CA VAL A 773 40.80 -9.77 -7.14
C VAL A 773 41.48 -8.49 -7.64
N GLY A 774 40.75 -7.37 -7.55
CA GLY A 774 41.22 -6.04 -7.95
C GLY A 774 41.84 -5.21 -6.81
N GLY A 775 41.61 -5.57 -5.54
CA GLY A 775 42.24 -4.97 -4.36
C GLY A 775 43.02 -5.99 -3.52
N ASP A 776 43.08 -5.78 -2.20
CA ASP A 776 43.80 -6.70 -1.32
C ASP A 776 43.07 -8.04 -1.17
N PHE A 777 43.84 -9.12 -1.01
CA PHE A 777 43.33 -10.43 -0.63
C PHE A 777 43.93 -10.85 0.71
N THR A 778 43.08 -11.04 1.72
CA THR A 778 43.48 -11.51 3.04
C THR A 778 42.83 -12.86 3.37
N VAL A 779 43.67 -13.85 3.70
CA VAL A 779 43.29 -15.09 4.36
C VAL A 779 43.75 -14.99 5.81
N ALA A 780 42.85 -14.63 6.72
CA ALA A 780 43.16 -14.39 8.12
C ALA A 780 43.43 -15.71 8.89
N ASN A 781 43.95 -15.59 10.11
CA ASN A 781 44.14 -16.73 10.99
C ASN A 781 42.81 -17.45 11.25
N GLY A 782 42.79 -18.78 11.16
CA GLY A 782 41.55 -19.57 11.26
C GLY A 782 40.68 -19.58 10.00
N ALA A 783 41.14 -18.99 8.89
CA ALA A 783 40.55 -19.14 7.56
C ALA A 783 41.36 -20.08 6.66
N THR A 784 40.66 -20.79 5.78
CA THR A 784 41.26 -21.64 4.75
C THR A 784 40.71 -21.27 3.38
N TYR A 785 41.59 -21.08 2.41
CA TYR A 785 41.24 -20.93 1.00
C TYR A 785 41.65 -22.18 0.22
N PHE A 786 40.67 -22.94 -0.26
CA PHE A 786 40.93 -24.05 -1.16
C PHE A 786 40.83 -23.59 -2.61
N THR A 787 41.89 -23.71 -3.38
CA THR A 787 41.88 -23.37 -4.81
C THR A 787 41.10 -24.40 -5.65
N GLY A 788 40.85 -25.61 -5.14
CA GLY A 788 40.01 -26.64 -5.76
C GLY A 788 40.78 -27.78 -6.44
N THR A 789 40.06 -28.88 -6.74
CA THR A 789 40.62 -30.14 -7.25
C THR A 789 41.03 -30.09 -8.73
N ARG A 790 42.02 -30.92 -9.07
CA ARG A 790 42.56 -31.10 -10.44
C ARG A 790 41.62 -31.99 -11.28
N THR A 791 40.74 -31.40 -12.09
CA THR A 791 40.19 -32.12 -13.26
C THR A 791 40.85 -31.60 -14.54
N ALA A 792 40.95 -32.45 -15.57
CA ALA A 792 41.74 -32.21 -16.78
C ALA A 792 41.32 -30.98 -17.60
N THR A 793 40.18 -30.35 -17.28
CA THR A 793 39.57 -29.25 -18.03
C THR A 793 39.34 -27.96 -17.22
N GLY A 794 39.86 -27.84 -15.98
CA GLY A 794 39.64 -26.64 -15.17
C GLY A 794 40.56 -26.53 -13.95
N VAL A 795 41.83 -26.18 -14.17
CA VAL A 795 42.75 -25.82 -13.08
C VAL A 795 42.45 -24.39 -12.66
N GLN A 796 42.09 -24.21 -11.39
CA GLN A 796 41.78 -22.89 -10.86
C GLN A 796 42.98 -21.95 -10.89
N THR A 797 42.70 -20.69 -11.27
CA THR A 797 43.65 -19.59 -11.23
C THR A 797 43.16 -18.49 -10.32
N THR A 798 44.02 -18.10 -9.37
CA THR A 798 43.83 -16.86 -8.61
C THR A 798 44.53 -15.71 -9.34
N VAL A 799 43.80 -14.68 -9.71
CA VAL A 799 44.26 -13.56 -10.55
C VAL A 799 44.22 -12.25 -9.76
N PHE A 800 45.32 -11.51 -9.79
CA PHE A 800 45.41 -10.14 -9.30
C PHE A 800 45.49 -9.18 -10.49
N ASN A 801 44.48 -8.32 -10.64
CA ASN A 801 44.33 -7.46 -11.82
C ASN A 801 44.09 -5.97 -11.51
N GLY A 802 44.24 -5.56 -10.24
CA GLY A 802 44.02 -4.17 -9.84
C GLY A 802 45.04 -3.21 -10.42
N ASP A 803 44.65 -1.94 -10.56
CA ASP A 803 45.53 -0.86 -11.01
C ASP A 803 46.33 -0.21 -9.85
N ALA A 804 45.84 -0.34 -8.61
CA ALA A 804 46.51 0.12 -7.39
C ALA A 804 47.49 -0.94 -6.84
N GLU A 805 48.31 -0.58 -5.86
CA GLU A 805 49.06 -1.58 -5.09
C GLU A 805 48.09 -2.56 -4.41
N GLN A 806 48.39 -3.84 -4.50
CA GLN A 806 47.62 -4.90 -3.86
C GLN A 806 48.51 -5.66 -2.88
N THR A 807 47.96 -6.03 -1.73
CA THR A 807 48.61 -6.89 -0.76
C THR A 807 47.88 -8.23 -0.68
N LEU A 808 48.63 -9.32 -0.85
CA LEU A 808 48.20 -10.67 -0.52
C LEU A 808 48.74 -11.03 0.86
N THR A 809 47.84 -11.22 1.82
CA THR A 809 48.16 -11.62 3.19
C THR A 809 47.63 -13.02 3.46
N VAL A 810 48.52 -13.98 3.74
CA VAL A 810 48.15 -15.35 4.13
C VAL A 810 48.62 -15.60 5.56
N ALA A 811 47.72 -15.36 6.53
CA ALA A 811 47.91 -15.72 7.94
C ALA A 811 47.20 -17.03 8.32
N GLY A 812 46.21 -17.46 7.53
CA GLY A 812 45.58 -18.78 7.61
C GLY A 812 46.24 -19.80 6.67
N SER A 813 45.44 -20.67 6.07
CA SER A 813 45.92 -21.71 5.13
C SER A 813 45.42 -21.49 3.70
N VAL A 814 46.26 -21.76 2.71
CA VAL A 814 45.88 -21.86 1.30
C VAL A 814 46.23 -23.26 0.83
N LYS A 815 45.29 -24.00 0.24
CA LYS A 815 45.47 -25.42 -0.13
C LYS A 815 44.85 -25.73 -1.49
N VAL A 816 45.33 -26.79 -2.13
CA VAL A 816 44.70 -27.27 -3.37
C VAL A 816 43.32 -27.89 -3.09
N ASP A 817 43.22 -28.89 -2.22
CA ASP A 817 41.97 -29.57 -1.85
C ASP A 817 42.05 -30.17 -0.42
N ASP A 818 40.98 -30.85 -0.01
CA ASP A 818 40.90 -31.50 1.29
C ASP A 818 41.90 -32.67 1.36
N GLY A 819 43.03 -32.46 2.06
CA GLY A 819 44.14 -33.41 2.12
C GLY A 819 45.28 -33.12 1.13
N GLY A 820 45.13 -32.09 0.29
CA GLY A 820 46.13 -31.67 -0.68
C GLY A 820 47.24 -30.79 -0.14
N GLU A 821 48.16 -30.46 -1.03
CA GLU A 821 49.34 -29.65 -0.75
C GLU A 821 48.99 -28.19 -0.43
N GLU A 822 49.74 -27.56 0.48
CA GLU A 822 49.64 -26.13 0.79
C GLU A 822 50.08 -25.29 -0.42
N GLY A 823 49.33 -24.27 -0.79
CA GLY A 823 49.67 -23.33 -1.86
C GLY A 823 48.55 -23.17 -2.88
N PHE A 824 48.74 -22.20 -3.76
CA PHE A 824 47.84 -21.90 -4.86
C PHE A 824 48.04 -22.92 -6.00
N ASN A 825 46.95 -23.33 -6.67
CA ASN A 825 47.04 -24.06 -7.93
C ASN A 825 47.81 -23.26 -8.99
N ASN A 826 47.17 -22.24 -9.56
CA ASN A 826 47.81 -21.24 -10.41
C ASN A 826 47.66 -19.85 -9.77
N LEU A 827 48.66 -19.01 -9.99
CA LEU A 827 48.65 -17.62 -9.56
C LEU A 827 49.01 -16.73 -10.76
N THR A 828 48.16 -15.76 -11.07
CA THR A 828 48.41 -14.81 -12.16
C THR A 828 48.45 -13.38 -11.62
N MET A 829 49.51 -12.67 -11.95
CA MET A 829 49.59 -11.23 -11.82
C MET A 829 49.40 -10.59 -13.19
N ASN A 830 48.30 -9.88 -13.36
CA ASN A 830 47.97 -9.14 -14.58
C ASN A 830 47.59 -7.70 -14.21
N LYS A 831 48.54 -6.96 -13.66
CA LYS A 831 48.34 -5.60 -13.16
C LYS A 831 48.84 -4.61 -14.22
N ALA A 832 47.95 -3.80 -14.78
CA ALA A 832 48.37 -2.78 -15.75
C ALA A 832 49.34 -1.77 -15.11
N THR A 833 49.07 -1.40 -13.86
CA THR A 833 49.92 -0.57 -12.99
C THR A 833 49.94 -1.13 -11.56
N GLY A 834 50.92 -0.68 -10.75
CA GLY A 834 51.03 -1.07 -9.34
C GLY A 834 51.73 -2.41 -9.09
N THR A 835 51.91 -2.70 -7.80
CA THR A 835 52.71 -3.83 -7.30
C THR A 835 51.81 -4.83 -6.57
N LEU A 836 52.06 -6.13 -6.70
CA LEU A 836 51.51 -7.12 -5.77
C LEU A 836 52.54 -7.41 -4.68
N LYS A 837 52.21 -7.06 -3.44
CA LYS A 837 53.03 -7.35 -2.27
C LYS A 837 52.54 -8.65 -1.62
N ALA A 838 53.41 -9.64 -1.53
CA ALA A 838 53.20 -10.78 -0.66
C ALA A 838 53.61 -10.39 0.77
N ALA A 839 52.67 -10.43 1.71
CA ALA A 839 52.94 -10.16 3.13
C ALA A 839 53.46 -11.40 3.89
N SER A 840 53.46 -12.56 3.25
CA SER A 840 53.88 -13.86 3.76
C SER A 840 54.49 -14.69 2.63
N ASN A 841 55.24 -15.75 2.96
CA ASN A 841 55.72 -16.71 1.97
C ASN A 841 54.53 -17.30 1.20
N LEU A 842 54.67 -17.45 -0.12
CA LEU A 842 53.64 -17.99 -1.00
C LEU A 842 54.17 -19.23 -1.69
N THR A 843 53.35 -20.28 -1.77
CA THR A 843 53.63 -21.47 -2.58
C THR A 843 52.67 -21.50 -3.76
N VAL A 844 53.20 -21.68 -4.97
CA VAL A 844 52.42 -21.87 -6.19
C VAL A 844 52.80 -23.23 -6.76
N ARG A 845 51.82 -24.13 -6.88
CA ARG A 845 52.05 -25.54 -7.19
C ARG A 845 52.19 -25.84 -8.68
N ARG A 846 51.68 -24.94 -9.52
CA ARG A 846 51.69 -25.10 -10.97
C ARG A 846 52.18 -23.82 -11.61
N THR A 847 51.32 -23.07 -12.26
CA THR A 847 51.74 -21.93 -13.07
C THR A 847 51.69 -20.65 -12.24
N LEU A 848 52.84 -20.01 -12.11
CA LEU A 848 52.95 -18.59 -11.78
C LEU A 848 53.08 -17.79 -13.08
N THR A 849 52.10 -16.92 -13.37
CA THR A 849 52.13 -16.05 -14.55
C THR A 849 52.30 -14.60 -14.12
N LEU A 850 53.31 -13.91 -14.65
CA LEU A 850 53.45 -12.46 -14.56
C LEU A 850 53.23 -11.88 -15.95
N THR A 851 52.01 -11.40 -16.22
CA THR A 851 51.67 -10.79 -17.51
C THR A 851 52.09 -9.31 -17.54
N ARG A 852 51.80 -8.58 -16.46
CA ARG A 852 52.09 -7.15 -16.27
C ARG A 852 52.17 -6.84 -14.76
N GLY A 853 53.03 -5.90 -14.37
CA GLY A 853 53.20 -5.45 -12.97
C GLY A 853 54.60 -5.70 -12.38
N THR A 854 54.79 -5.34 -11.11
CA THR A 854 56.03 -5.59 -10.35
C THR A 854 55.74 -6.51 -9.16
N LEU A 855 56.64 -7.47 -8.92
CA LEU A 855 56.65 -8.34 -7.74
C LEU A 855 57.94 -8.05 -6.95
N PRO A 856 57.86 -7.50 -5.73
CA PRO A 856 59.03 -7.13 -4.96
C PRO A 856 59.63 -8.36 -4.27
N SER A 857 60.95 -8.55 -4.40
CA SER A 857 61.70 -9.74 -4.00
C SER A 857 61.89 -9.97 -2.49
N ALA A 858 61.26 -9.15 -1.64
CA ALA A 858 61.67 -9.07 -0.24
C ALA A 858 61.13 -10.20 0.67
N ASN A 859 60.07 -10.95 0.30
CA ASN A 859 59.45 -11.97 1.17
C ASN A 859 58.76 -13.12 0.40
N GLY A 860 59.48 -13.90 -0.42
CA GLY A 860 58.89 -15.10 -1.04
C GLY A 860 59.94 -16.11 -1.53
N ILE A 861 59.80 -17.36 -1.12
CA ILE A 861 60.46 -18.51 -1.76
C ILE A 861 59.51 -18.99 -2.86
N PHE A 862 59.93 -18.87 -4.12
CA PHE A 862 59.26 -19.52 -5.24
C PHE A 862 59.89 -20.90 -5.42
N ASP A 863 59.16 -21.92 -5.00
CA ASP A 863 59.52 -23.32 -5.21
C ASP A 863 58.59 -23.87 -6.30
N ASP A 864 59.11 -24.03 -7.50
CA ASP A 864 58.43 -24.64 -8.64
C ASP A 864 58.44 -26.18 -8.59
N ASN A 865 59.02 -26.76 -7.53
CA ASN A 865 59.24 -28.20 -7.37
C ASN A 865 60.01 -28.85 -8.54
N GLY A 866 60.74 -28.05 -9.35
CA GLY A 866 61.50 -28.50 -10.52
C GLY A 866 60.76 -28.40 -11.85
#